data_AF-A0A0R3W3R5-F1
#
_entry.id   AF-A0A0R3W3R5-F1
#
_cell.length_a   1.000
_cell.length_b   1.000
_cell.length_c   1.000
_cell.angle_alpha   90.00
_cell.angle_beta   90.00
_cell.angle_gamma   90.00
#
_symmetry.space_group_name_H-M   'P 1'
#
loop_
_entity.id
_entity.type
_entity.pdbx_description
1 polymer ?
#
loop_
_entity_poly.entity_id
_entity_poly.type
_entity_poly.pdbx_seq_one_letter_code
_entity_poly.pdbx_strand_id
1 'polypeptide(L)'
;MRTFDSTERLALLRQEMKIRQLDAFILPMEDNHFSEYLTDADKRIAFVSGFTGSAGTAVITAVDKAALWTDGRYHNQAGFYRHTLAMNFLCLNFVHSYAYNAPKTCSLISAFTGFEAAQELDNNWILMREGCPDVPTIPTWLAQVTSPGCRIGFDPQQMPFVGVGFMQRQLDAASAEMNSNRSFVPVEGKNLVDLVWKDRPSHPTNPIRVVPLESFAGQSWEQKLDALREKMKTKGVTAVVIFQLDEIAWLFNLRGSDINYNPLFFSYVVATMDDVHLFVERRRGPNSVDLGEYFRSLSHRVLLHPYEEFASWLTSNAAWRNGRVWLPSVSSYMIASVIPENQRLFDISPLSSLKAVKNALEVKGMRLSNLVDSLAVCDFLAWLEDVAESGGMDPTAVAPCDLLGVEPPKVATEASLAAYLNEIRLAADGCLGLSFATIPGADANGAVIHYNVCENGNSSQLTTNSLFLLDSGGQYATGTTDVTRTVHLGVPTEEQMADYTQVLKAHVTLASLRTYHEPVVHPHFFAQTFPDNTAGTKLDVVCRASMWRDRRDFPHGTGHGVGANLCVHEGPIGMSGRRSQALFATGIVEPGIRKNMVRVLTIEPGYYLTGKYGIRLENVVLVVESPQGSRDAITPFLGFEALTLVPFQRRLIDVAALDKEAVAWVDGYHAKVREHLLTRLAFEAELKGLSVARKRTRDWILRETEPLCVLSTSVP
;
A
#
# COMPACT_ATOMS: atom_id res chain seq x y z
N MET A 1 -8.90 -23.03 19.51
CA MET A 1 -7.88 -21.96 19.44
C MET A 1 -7.86 -21.23 20.77
N ARG A 2 -6.68 -20.99 21.38
CA ARG A 2 -6.62 -20.03 22.50
C ARG A 2 -6.85 -18.66 21.90
N THR A 3 -7.97 -18.03 22.25
CA THR A 3 -8.22 -16.62 21.95
C THR A 3 -7.12 -15.80 22.61
N PHE A 4 -6.60 -14.79 21.90
CA PHE A 4 -5.69 -13.82 22.50
C PHE A 4 -6.35 -13.23 23.76
N ASP A 5 -5.60 -13.08 24.86
CA ASP A 5 -6.09 -12.45 26.09
C ASP A 5 -5.23 -11.23 26.41
N SER A 6 -5.84 -10.06 26.28
CA SER A 6 -5.22 -8.76 26.50
C SER A 6 -5.33 -8.26 27.95
N THR A 7 -6.02 -8.99 28.84
CA THR A 7 -6.36 -8.54 30.20
C THR A 7 -5.14 -8.12 31.01
N GLU A 8 -4.12 -8.99 31.10
CA GLU A 8 -2.89 -8.70 31.87
C GLU A 8 -2.10 -7.53 31.26
N ARG A 9 -2.00 -7.48 29.93
CA ARG A 9 -1.27 -6.43 29.21
C ARG A 9 -1.91 -5.06 29.40
N LEU A 10 -3.23 -4.97 29.30
CA LEU A 10 -3.98 -3.74 29.57
C LEU A 10 -3.84 -3.30 31.03
N ALA A 11 -3.84 -4.24 31.99
CA ALA A 11 -3.64 -3.93 33.40
C ALA A 11 -2.26 -3.32 33.67
N LEU A 12 -1.19 -3.92 33.13
CA LEU A 12 0.17 -3.41 33.24
C LEU A 12 0.32 -2.04 32.55
N LEU A 13 -0.24 -1.87 31.35
CA LEU A 13 -0.20 -0.59 30.64
C LEU A 13 -0.91 0.52 31.43
N ARG A 14 -2.08 0.23 32.01
CA ARG A 14 -2.81 1.18 32.88
C ARG A 14 -2.03 1.52 34.14
N GLN A 15 -1.21 0.61 34.68
CA GLN A 15 -0.31 0.91 35.79
C GLN A 15 0.78 1.92 35.37
N GLU A 16 1.40 1.74 34.21
CA GLU A 16 2.39 2.69 33.68
C GLU A 16 1.79 4.07 33.37
N MET A 17 0.53 4.11 32.91
CA MET A 17 -0.25 5.35 32.73
C MET A 17 -0.48 6.07 34.06
N LYS A 18 -0.90 5.35 35.11
CA LYS A 18 -1.12 5.91 36.45
C LYS A 18 0.16 6.52 37.04
N ILE A 19 1.31 5.84 36.88
CA ILE A 19 2.62 6.35 37.33
C ILE A 19 2.93 7.71 36.68
N ARG A 20 2.56 7.90 35.42
CA ARG A 20 2.78 9.14 34.64
C ARG A 20 1.63 10.14 34.71
N GLN A 21 0.60 9.84 35.51
CA GLN A 21 -0.60 10.67 35.67
C GLN A 21 -1.30 10.94 34.33
N LEU A 22 -1.46 9.87 33.52
CA LEU A 22 -2.18 9.89 32.25
C LEU A 22 -3.55 9.23 32.44
N ASP A 23 -4.57 9.86 31.89
CA ASP A 23 -5.97 9.40 31.96
C ASP A 23 -6.36 8.59 30.71
N ALA A 24 -5.68 8.84 29.59
CA ALA A 24 -5.77 8.05 28.37
C ALA A 24 -4.42 7.99 27.65
N PHE A 25 -4.23 6.98 26.80
CA PHE A 25 -3.03 6.79 25.98
C PHE A 25 -3.44 6.43 24.55
N ILE A 26 -2.93 7.19 23.58
CA ILE A 26 -3.06 6.91 22.15
C ILE A 26 -1.84 6.15 21.67
N LEU A 27 -2.09 5.06 20.97
CA LEU A 27 -1.09 4.18 20.37
C LEU A 27 -1.44 3.97 18.88
N PRO A 28 -0.78 4.69 17.96
CA PRO A 28 -0.94 4.46 16.53
C PRO A 28 -0.18 3.19 16.10
N MET A 29 -0.57 2.63 14.95
CA MET A 29 0.18 1.56 14.28
C MET A 29 1.28 2.14 13.40
N GLU A 30 2.31 2.69 14.02
CA GLU A 30 3.41 3.39 13.35
C GLU A 30 4.75 2.97 13.97
N ASP A 31 5.84 3.10 13.23
CA ASP A 31 7.20 3.14 13.80
C ASP A 31 7.70 4.58 13.90
N ASN A 32 8.97 4.78 14.24
CA ASN A 32 9.54 6.12 14.36
C ASN A 32 9.82 6.79 12.99
N HIS A 33 9.60 6.05 11.90
CA HIS A 33 9.89 6.46 10.53
C HIS A 33 8.64 6.57 9.65
N PHE A 34 7.46 6.27 10.21
CA PHE A 34 6.18 6.17 9.50
C PHE A 34 6.26 5.17 8.34
N SER A 35 6.87 4.02 8.61
CA SER A 35 6.97 2.90 7.68
C SER A 35 5.61 2.24 7.48
N GLU A 36 5.26 1.93 6.25
CA GLU A 36 4.03 1.21 5.93
C GLU A 36 3.97 -0.19 6.55
N TYR A 37 5.06 -0.94 6.45
CA TYR A 37 5.20 -2.24 7.08
C TYR A 37 6.03 -2.10 8.34
N LEU A 38 5.52 -2.65 9.44
CA LEU A 38 6.20 -2.63 10.73
C LEU A 38 7.04 -3.89 10.94
N THR A 39 8.21 -3.68 11.56
CA THR A 39 8.99 -4.80 12.11
C THR A 39 8.28 -5.37 13.33
N ASP A 40 8.60 -6.61 13.71
CA ASP A 40 7.99 -7.23 14.89
C ASP A 40 8.23 -6.44 16.18
N ALA A 41 9.33 -5.71 16.27
CA ALA A 41 9.63 -4.82 17.40
C ALA A 41 8.68 -3.61 17.48
N ASP A 42 8.04 -3.20 16.39
CA ASP A 42 7.14 -2.03 16.35
C ASP A 42 5.66 -2.40 16.30
N LYS A 43 5.31 -3.70 16.25
CA LYS A 43 3.94 -4.22 16.31
C LYS A 43 3.29 -4.12 17.70
N ARG A 44 3.34 -2.91 18.29
CA ARG A 44 2.84 -2.60 19.64
C ARG A 44 1.34 -2.84 19.78
N ILE A 45 0.53 -2.47 18.78
CA ILE A 45 -0.92 -2.76 18.77
C ILE A 45 -1.18 -4.26 18.79
N ALA A 46 -0.50 -5.04 17.95
CA ALA A 46 -0.64 -6.49 17.95
C ALA A 46 -0.25 -7.09 19.31
N PHE A 47 0.84 -6.60 19.92
CA PHE A 47 1.23 -7.03 21.26
C PHE A 47 0.17 -6.72 22.31
N VAL A 48 -0.47 -5.54 22.31
CA VAL A 48 -1.46 -5.21 23.35
C VAL A 48 -2.87 -5.76 23.10
N SER A 49 -3.26 -5.94 21.84
CA SER A 49 -4.65 -6.21 21.44
C SER A 49 -4.88 -7.55 20.73
N GLY A 50 -3.83 -8.15 20.16
CA GLY A 50 -3.92 -9.32 19.29
C GLY A 50 -4.23 -8.98 17.83
N PHE A 51 -4.64 -7.74 17.53
CA PHE A 51 -4.95 -7.31 16.17
C PHE A 51 -3.70 -7.18 15.29
N THR A 52 -3.69 -7.86 14.15
CA THR A 52 -2.55 -7.96 13.23
C THR A 52 -2.78 -7.30 11.87
N GLY A 53 -3.91 -6.61 11.68
CA GLY A 53 -4.14 -5.78 10.49
C GLY A 53 -3.06 -4.70 10.35
N SER A 54 -2.91 -4.12 9.15
CA SER A 54 -1.82 -3.16 8.86
C SER A 54 -2.20 -1.69 9.04
N ALA A 55 -3.41 -1.40 9.53
CA ALA A 55 -3.84 -0.05 9.85
C ALA A 55 -4.67 -0.05 11.11
N GLY A 56 -4.43 0.92 12.00
CA GLY A 56 -5.30 1.17 13.12
C GLY A 56 -4.69 2.07 14.18
N THR A 57 -5.53 2.61 15.06
CA THR A 57 -5.10 3.39 16.23
C THR A 57 -5.85 2.92 17.47
N ALA A 58 -5.09 2.51 18.47
CA ALA A 58 -5.61 2.09 19.76
C ALA A 58 -5.67 3.29 20.73
N VAL A 59 -6.74 3.35 21.52
CA VAL A 59 -6.90 4.31 22.61
C VAL A 59 -7.29 3.58 23.88
N ILE A 60 -6.46 3.68 24.91
CA ILE A 60 -6.65 3.01 26.19
C ILE A 60 -6.94 4.08 27.24
N THR A 61 -8.02 3.94 28.02
CA THR A 61 -8.27 4.78 29.19
C THR A 61 -7.67 4.15 30.44
N ALA A 62 -7.25 4.99 31.40
CA ALA A 62 -6.62 4.55 32.65
C ALA A 62 -7.55 3.75 33.57
N VAL A 63 -8.87 3.83 33.32
CA VAL A 63 -9.91 3.23 34.15
C VAL A 63 -10.31 1.86 33.58
N ASP A 64 -11.06 1.83 32.47
CA ASP A 64 -11.79 0.62 32.07
C ASP A 64 -11.92 0.38 30.56
N LYS A 65 -11.75 1.39 29.69
CA LYS A 65 -11.99 1.25 28.25
C LYS A 65 -10.70 1.04 27.44
N ALA A 66 -10.82 0.27 26.37
CA ALA A 66 -9.83 0.16 25.30
C ALA A 66 -10.60 0.10 23.97
N ALA A 67 -10.23 0.93 23.01
CA ALA A 67 -10.88 1.01 21.71
C ALA A 67 -9.85 1.01 20.58
N LEU A 68 -10.17 0.38 19.46
CA LEU A 68 -9.33 0.31 18.26
C LEU A 68 -10.09 0.85 17.05
N TRP A 69 -9.61 1.94 16.46
CA TRP A 69 -10.08 2.43 15.16
C TRP A 69 -9.34 1.72 14.05
N THR A 70 -10.07 1.21 13.06
CA THR A 70 -9.50 0.72 11.81
C THR A 70 -10.49 0.93 10.67
N ASP A 71 -9.96 1.07 9.46
CA ASP A 71 -10.76 1.28 8.26
C ASP A 71 -11.42 -0.02 7.74
N GLY A 72 -12.29 0.14 6.74
CA GLY A 72 -13.13 -0.91 6.16
C GLY A 72 -12.41 -2.17 5.69
N ARG A 73 -11.10 -2.08 5.41
CA ARG A 73 -10.27 -3.26 5.02
C ARG A 73 -10.20 -4.30 6.14
N TYR A 74 -10.30 -3.88 7.40
CA TYR A 74 -10.03 -4.72 8.58
C TYR A 74 -11.23 -4.92 9.50
N HIS A 75 -12.41 -4.38 9.18
CA HIS A 75 -13.59 -4.50 10.06
C HIS A 75 -13.97 -5.96 10.37
N ASN A 76 -13.79 -6.87 9.41
CA ASN A 76 -14.10 -8.29 9.58
C ASN A 76 -12.99 -9.05 10.33
N GLN A 77 -11.72 -8.69 10.12
CA GLN A 77 -10.58 -9.26 10.85
C GLN A 77 -10.61 -8.84 12.33
N ALA A 78 -10.95 -7.59 12.59
CA ALA A 78 -10.94 -7.04 13.95
C ALA A 78 -12.13 -7.50 14.81
N GLY A 79 -13.31 -7.75 14.24
CA GLY A 79 -14.56 -7.74 15.01
C GLY A 79 -15.44 -9.00 14.94
N PHE A 80 -16.15 -9.24 16.04
CA PHE A 80 -17.35 -10.10 16.12
C PHE A 80 -18.48 -9.55 15.23
N TYR A 81 -19.11 -10.41 14.42
CA TYR A 81 -20.48 -10.15 13.94
C TYR A 81 -21.44 -10.39 15.11
N ARG A 82 -21.76 -9.33 15.86
CA ARG A 82 -22.93 -9.32 16.74
C ARG A 82 -23.89 -8.26 16.25
N HIS A 83 -24.97 -8.69 15.59
CA HIS A 83 -26.23 -7.95 15.65
C HIS A 83 -26.68 -7.91 17.11
N THR A 84 -26.20 -6.94 17.88
CA THR A 84 -26.69 -6.75 19.26
C THR A 84 -26.68 -5.27 19.59
N LEU A 85 -27.85 -4.65 19.39
CA LEU A 85 -28.45 -3.65 20.28
C LEU A 85 -27.47 -2.81 21.13
N ALA A 86 -26.71 -1.92 20.49
CA ALA A 86 -26.09 -0.77 21.17
C ALA A 86 -26.90 0.53 20.99
N MET A 87 -28.18 0.43 20.61
CA MET A 87 -29.14 1.53 20.60
C MET A 87 -30.04 1.47 21.85
N ASN A 88 -29.50 1.65 23.06
CA ASN A 88 -30.38 1.80 24.23
C ASN A 88 -29.75 2.56 25.43
N PHE A 89 -28.94 3.60 25.18
CA PHE A 89 -28.54 4.53 26.26
C PHE A 89 -28.62 6.03 25.92
N LEU A 90 -29.18 6.40 24.77
CA LEU A 90 -29.32 7.82 24.37
C LEU A 90 -30.74 8.26 23.93
N CYS A 91 -31.77 7.42 24.10
CA CYS A 91 -33.16 7.77 23.75
C CYS A 91 -34.17 7.47 24.87
N LEU A 92 -33.92 7.97 26.08
CA LEU A 92 -34.97 8.12 27.10
C LEU A 92 -35.07 9.58 27.53
N ASN A 93 -35.50 10.42 26.59
CA ASN A 93 -36.20 11.68 26.85
C ASN A 93 -36.64 12.29 25.53
N PHE A 94 -37.43 11.58 24.71
CA PHE A 94 -38.33 12.22 23.74
C PHE A 94 -39.28 11.16 23.17
N VAL A 95 -40.52 11.59 22.92
CA VAL A 95 -41.63 10.83 22.31
C VAL A 95 -42.50 10.04 23.29
N HIS A 96 -43.28 10.79 24.07
CA HIS A 96 -44.68 10.44 24.26
C HIS A 96 -45.41 10.58 22.91
N SER A 97 -46.39 9.70 22.65
CA SER A 97 -47.45 9.83 21.64
C SER A 97 -47.10 9.45 20.19
N TYR A 98 -47.36 8.20 19.80
CA TYR A 98 -48.50 7.81 18.94
C TYR A 98 -48.34 6.33 18.53
N ALA A 99 -49.31 5.51 18.89
CA ALA A 99 -49.45 4.12 18.45
C ALA A 99 -50.25 4.06 17.13
N TYR A 100 -49.98 3.10 16.24
CA TYR A 100 -50.99 2.24 15.58
C TYR A 100 -50.36 1.14 14.67
N ASN A 101 -50.72 -0.12 14.99
CA ASN A 101 -50.90 -1.37 14.20
C ASN A 101 -50.25 -1.64 12.82
N ALA A 102 -49.59 -2.81 12.69
CA ALA A 102 -49.88 -3.94 11.74
C ALA A 102 -48.86 -5.12 11.93
N PRO A 103 -49.11 -6.39 11.48
CA PRO A 103 -48.75 -7.59 12.26
C PRO A 103 -47.59 -8.48 11.73
N LYS A 104 -47.26 -9.45 12.61
CA LYS A 104 -46.27 -10.54 12.54
C LYS A 104 -46.32 -11.39 11.26
N THR A 105 -45.16 -11.68 10.66
CA THR A 105 -44.60 -13.03 10.37
C THR A 105 -43.39 -12.92 9.43
N CYS A 106 -42.21 -13.34 9.88
CA CYS A 106 -41.19 -13.90 8.99
C CYS A 106 -40.19 -14.72 9.82
N SER A 107 -40.51 -16.00 10.00
CA SER A 107 -39.57 -17.04 10.41
C SER A 107 -38.85 -17.52 9.16
N LEU A 108 -37.62 -17.06 8.91
CA LEU A 108 -36.63 -17.62 7.97
C LEU A 108 -35.33 -16.80 8.04
N ILE A 109 -34.57 -16.93 9.12
CA ILE A 109 -33.15 -16.56 9.14
C ILE A 109 -32.41 -17.64 9.93
N SER A 110 -32.11 -18.75 9.26
CA SER A 110 -31.16 -19.76 9.75
C SER A 110 -30.47 -20.42 8.56
N ALA A 111 -29.62 -19.66 7.86
CA ALA A 111 -28.65 -20.20 6.89
C ALA A 111 -27.65 -19.10 6.49
N PHE A 112 -26.82 -18.63 7.43
CA PHE A 112 -25.60 -17.88 7.13
C PHE A 112 -24.54 -18.25 8.17
N THR A 113 -24.10 -19.50 8.13
CA THR A 113 -22.93 -19.99 8.86
C THR A 113 -21.84 -20.25 7.82
N GLY A 114 -21.10 -19.20 7.46
CA GLY A 114 -19.98 -19.28 6.53
C GLY A 114 -18.93 -18.18 6.73
N PHE A 115 -19.01 -17.40 7.80
CA PHE A 115 -18.00 -16.42 8.17
C PHE A 115 -17.24 -16.93 9.39
N GLU A 116 -16.14 -17.64 9.17
CA GLU A 116 -15.05 -17.78 10.14
C GLU A 116 -13.89 -16.90 9.67
N ALA A 117 -14.10 -15.57 9.62
CA ALA A 117 -12.96 -14.68 9.65
C ALA A 117 -12.30 -14.84 11.02
N ALA A 118 -10.98 -15.04 11.06
CA ALA A 118 -10.23 -15.10 12.32
C ALA A 118 -10.43 -13.77 13.06
N GLN A 119 -11.17 -13.84 14.15
CA GLN A 119 -11.43 -12.70 15.04
C GLN A 119 -10.22 -12.51 15.93
N GLU A 120 -9.62 -11.33 15.89
CA GLU A 120 -8.36 -11.08 16.59
C GLU A 120 -8.54 -10.35 17.93
N LEU A 121 -9.54 -9.47 18.04
CA LEU A 121 -9.81 -8.74 19.28
C LEU A 121 -10.61 -9.59 20.27
N ASP A 122 -10.19 -9.56 21.54
CA ASP A 122 -10.95 -10.13 22.65
C ASP A 122 -12.05 -9.18 23.16
N ASN A 123 -12.79 -9.60 24.21
CA ASN A 123 -13.89 -8.83 24.78
C ASN A 123 -13.46 -7.56 25.56
N ASN A 124 -12.15 -7.31 25.73
CA ASN A 124 -11.68 -6.09 26.38
C ASN A 124 -11.67 -4.88 25.44
N TRP A 125 -11.78 -5.10 24.13
CA TRP A 125 -11.66 -4.06 23.11
C TRP A 125 -13.00 -3.66 22.48
N ILE A 126 -13.16 -2.37 22.24
CA ILE A 126 -14.26 -1.79 21.46
C ILE A 126 -13.74 -1.55 20.04
N LEU A 127 -14.25 -2.28 19.05
CA LEU A 127 -13.95 -2.02 17.65
C LEU A 127 -14.67 -0.76 17.16
N MET A 128 -13.90 0.21 16.68
CA MET A 128 -14.39 1.44 16.07
C MET A 128 -14.21 1.35 14.55
N ARG A 129 -15.33 1.16 13.84
CA ARG A 129 -15.37 0.99 12.38
C ARG A 129 -15.22 2.33 11.66
N GLU A 130 -13.99 2.78 11.47
CA GLU A 130 -13.70 4.09 10.87
C GLU A 130 -14.33 4.21 9.47
N GLY A 131 -14.88 5.40 9.18
CA GLY A 131 -15.59 5.69 7.93
C GLY A 131 -17.09 5.39 7.95
N CYS A 132 -17.59 4.67 8.96
CA CYS A 132 -19.03 4.52 9.17
C CYS A 132 -19.65 5.81 9.78
N PRO A 133 -20.83 6.27 9.32
CA PRO A 133 -21.42 7.55 9.74
C PRO A 133 -21.57 7.75 11.26
N ASP A 134 -21.85 6.66 11.99
CA ASP A 134 -22.14 6.71 13.44
C ASP A 134 -20.91 6.49 14.33
N VAL A 135 -19.71 6.29 13.73
CA VAL A 135 -18.48 6.04 14.50
C VAL A 135 -17.80 7.38 14.79
N PRO A 136 -17.64 7.76 16.08
CA PRO A 136 -17.01 9.02 16.41
C PRO A 136 -15.52 9.01 16.06
N THR A 137 -14.98 10.19 15.75
CA THR A 137 -13.52 10.37 15.67
C THR A 137 -12.89 10.15 17.04
N ILE A 138 -11.58 9.84 17.08
CA ILE A 138 -10.84 9.66 18.33
C ILE A 138 -11.01 10.88 19.28
N PRO A 139 -10.83 12.14 18.83
CA PRO A 139 -11.07 13.31 19.69
C PRO A 139 -12.52 13.41 20.20
N THR A 140 -13.51 13.13 19.35
CA THR A 140 -14.93 13.13 19.76
C THR A 140 -15.22 12.07 20.81
N TRP A 141 -14.69 10.86 20.65
CA TRP A 141 -14.86 9.79 21.63
C TRP A 141 -14.16 10.10 22.95
N LEU A 142 -12.94 10.62 22.91
CA LEU A 142 -12.19 11.06 24.10
C LEU A 142 -12.96 12.11 24.89
N ALA A 143 -13.59 13.08 24.23
CA ALA A 143 -14.45 14.07 24.89
C ALA A 143 -15.64 13.43 25.64
N GLN A 144 -16.19 12.33 25.12
CA GLN A 144 -17.33 11.61 25.71
C GLN A 144 -16.94 10.71 26.89
N VAL A 145 -15.73 10.15 26.89
CA VAL A 145 -15.34 9.10 27.85
C VAL A 145 -14.34 9.54 28.90
N THR A 146 -13.80 10.76 28.80
CA THR A 146 -12.83 11.29 29.77
C THR A 146 -13.37 12.54 30.49
N SER A 147 -12.94 12.76 31.73
CA SER A 147 -13.32 13.94 32.51
C SER A 147 -12.60 15.22 32.01
N PRO A 148 -13.12 16.43 32.32
CA PRO A 148 -12.36 17.67 32.17
C PRO A 148 -11.00 17.61 32.88
N GLY A 149 -9.97 18.25 32.30
CA GLY A 149 -8.59 18.26 32.79
C GLY A 149 -7.78 17.00 32.45
N CYS A 150 -8.39 16.04 31.74
CA CYS A 150 -7.77 14.78 31.35
C CYS A 150 -6.46 15.00 30.55
N ARG A 151 -5.42 14.26 30.94
CA ARG A 151 -4.13 14.20 30.25
C ARG A 151 -4.08 12.97 29.35
N ILE A 152 -4.00 13.20 28.04
CA ILE A 152 -4.05 12.17 27.01
C ILE A 152 -2.65 11.97 26.46
N GLY A 153 -1.98 10.92 26.91
CA GLY A 153 -0.62 10.58 26.52
C GLY A 153 -0.50 10.08 25.08
N PHE A 154 0.61 10.38 24.43
CA PHE A 154 1.00 9.77 23.15
C PHE A 154 2.53 9.65 23.06
N ASP A 155 3.03 8.71 22.26
CA ASP A 155 4.47 8.65 21.95
C ASP A 155 4.84 9.74 20.93
N PRO A 156 5.72 10.70 21.28
CA PRO A 156 6.06 11.80 20.39
C PRO A 156 6.83 11.37 19.14
N GLN A 157 7.39 10.16 19.08
CA GLN A 157 8.09 9.65 17.90
C GLN A 157 7.12 9.11 16.83
N GLN A 158 5.96 8.59 17.24
CA GLN A 158 5.01 7.88 16.37
C GLN A 158 3.81 8.75 15.94
N MET A 159 3.75 10.01 16.38
CA MET A 159 2.63 10.92 16.10
C MET A 159 3.10 12.15 15.33
N PRO A 160 2.49 12.52 14.19
CA PRO A 160 2.84 13.72 13.46
C PRO A 160 2.53 15.00 14.26
N PHE A 161 3.44 15.96 14.28
CA PHE A 161 3.29 17.21 15.03
C PHE A 161 2.03 17.99 14.64
N VAL A 162 1.81 18.16 13.33
CA VAL A 162 0.63 18.87 12.79
C VAL A 162 -0.66 18.11 13.10
N GLY A 163 -0.61 16.77 13.08
CA GLY A 163 -1.72 15.88 13.42
C GLY A 163 -2.18 16.03 14.87
N VAL A 164 -1.24 16.11 15.82
CA VAL A 164 -1.54 16.35 17.24
C VAL A 164 -2.27 17.69 17.43
N GLY A 165 -1.80 18.76 16.77
CA GLY A 165 -2.47 20.07 16.84
C GLY A 165 -3.88 20.05 16.23
N PHE A 166 -4.11 19.28 15.17
CA PHE A 166 -5.44 19.10 14.59
C PHE A 166 -6.37 18.32 15.51
N MET A 167 -5.91 17.20 16.09
CA MET A 167 -6.70 16.44 17.06
C MET A 167 -7.04 17.26 18.30
N GLN A 168 -6.13 18.11 18.79
CA GLN A 168 -6.42 19.01 19.91
C GLN A 168 -7.58 19.95 19.58
N ARG A 169 -7.57 20.60 18.39
CA ARG A 169 -8.69 21.45 17.97
C ARG A 169 -10.02 20.70 17.87
N GLN A 170 -10.00 19.46 17.38
CA GLN A 170 -11.20 18.62 17.33
C GLN A 170 -11.68 18.22 18.72
N LEU A 171 -10.77 17.94 19.65
CA LEU A 171 -11.08 17.62 21.04
C LEU A 171 -11.72 18.81 21.76
N ASP A 172 -11.17 20.01 21.56
CA ASP A 172 -11.69 21.25 22.11
C ASP A 172 -13.10 21.53 21.56
N ALA A 173 -13.29 21.37 20.24
CA ALA A 173 -14.60 21.56 19.60
C ALA A 173 -15.65 20.51 20.01
N ALA A 174 -15.24 19.28 20.31
CA ALA A 174 -16.13 18.21 20.74
C ALA A 174 -16.46 18.25 22.24
N SER A 175 -15.71 19.01 23.03
CA SER A 175 -15.95 19.17 24.46
C SER A 175 -17.17 20.08 24.69
N ALA A 176 -18.24 19.53 25.27
CA ALA A 176 -19.43 20.30 25.59
C ALA A 176 -19.24 21.22 26.81
N GLU A 177 -18.28 20.89 27.69
CA GLU A 177 -18.02 21.66 28.90
C GLU A 177 -17.14 22.89 28.63
N MET A 178 -17.53 24.04 29.18
CA MET A 178 -16.71 25.25 29.13
C MET A 178 -15.41 25.02 29.93
N ASN A 179 -14.26 25.36 29.33
CA ASN A 179 -12.92 25.16 29.90
C ASN A 179 -12.61 23.68 30.23
N SER A 180 -12.95 22.75 29.33
CA SER A 180 -12.67 21.33 29.53
C SER A 180 -11.19 21.03 29.79
N ASN A 181 -10.25 21.85 29.28
CA ASN A 181 -8.81 21.77 29.52
C ASN A 181 -8.19 20.37 29.29
N ARG A 182 -8.84 19.53 28.47
CA ARG A 182 -8.29 18.22 28.07
C ARG A 182 -7.12 18.47 27.13
N SER A 183 -6.02 17.73 27.30
CA SER A 183 -4.80 18.00 26.52
C SER A 183 -4.08 16.74 26.08
N PHE A 184 -3.61 16.77 24.84
CA PHE A 184 -2.63 15.81 24.35
C PHE A 184 -1.25 16.15 24.93
N VAL A 185 -0.63 15.18 25.61
CA VAL A 185 0.67 15.34 26.25
C VAL A 185 1.68 14.31 25.73
N PRO A 186 2.88 14.72 25.28
CA PRO A 186 3.90 13.78 24.87
C PRO A 186 4.40 12.98 26.08
N VAL A 187 4.53 11.67 25.91
CA VAL A 187 5.14 10.80 26.93
C VAL A 187 6.65 10.91 26.84
N GLU A 188 7.30 11.24 27.95
CA GLU A 188 8.75 11.30 28.03
C GLU A 188 9.37 9.90 28.16
N GLY A 189 10.51 9.70 27.50
CA GLY A 189 11.27 8.45 27.55
C GLY A 189 10.77 7.39 26.57
N LYS A 190 10.68 6.14 27.03
CA LYS A 190 10.25 5.00 26.20
C LYS A 190 8.74 4.96 26.04
N ASN A 191 8.27 4.39 24.93
CA ASN A 191 6.87 4.04 24.74
C ASN A 191 6.35 3.20 25.92
N LEU A 192 5.12 3.45 26.38
CA LEU A 192 4.55 2.73 27.52
C LEU A 192 4.40 1.23 27.27
N VAL A 193 4.16 0.82 26.02
CA VAL A 193 4.08 -0.59 25.65
C VAL A 193 5.45 -1.27 25.80
N ASP A 194 6.52 -0.57 25.47
CA ASP A 194 7.89 -1.11 25.56
C ASP A 194 8.30 -1.41 27.01
N LEU A 195 7.67 -0.75 27.99
CA LEU A 195 7.92 -0.99 29.42
C LEU A 195 7.28 -2.28 29.92
N VAL A 196 6.21 -2.74 29.28
CA VAL A 196 5.45 -3.94 29.67
C VAL A 196 5.72 -5.14 28.75
N TRP A 197 6.34 -4.92 27.59
CA TRP A 197 6.72 -5.96 26.63
C TRP A 197 8.10 -6.55 26.96
N LYS A 198 8.12 -7.54 27.86
CA LYS A 198 9.36 -8.15 28.40
C LYS A 198 10.23 -8.84 27.36
N ASP A 199 9.62 -9.46 26.37
CA ASP A 199 10.24 -10.25 25.29
C ASP A 199 10.17 -9.54 23.94
N ARG A 200 10.17 -8.19 23.95
CA ARG A 200 10.15 -7.39 22.73
C ARG A 200 11.33 -7.75 21.81
N PRO A 201 11.09 -8.09 20.53
CA PRO A 201 12.16 -8.33 19.57
C PRO A 201 13.06 -7.10 19.40
N SER A 202 14.33 -7.31 19.09
CA SER A 202 15.22 -6.23 18.66
C SER A 202 14.92 -5.84 17.22
N HIS A 203 15.18 -4.58 16.87
CA HIS A 203 15.20 -4.18 15.47
C HIS A 203 16.28 -4.96 14.71
N PRO A 204 16.00 -5.44 13.49
CA PRO A 204 17.00 -6.09 12.66
C PRO A 204 18.11 -5.11 12.24
N THR A 205 19.32 -5.64 12.09
CA THR A 205 20.53 -4.91 11.65
C THR A 205 21.13 -5.59 10.42
N ASN A 206 20.28 -5.82 9.41
CA ASN A 206 20.63 -6.58 8.22
C ASN A 206 21.68 -5.81 7.38
N PRO A 207 22.46 -6.52 6.53
CA PRO A 207 23.46 -5.88 5.68
C PRO A 207 22.87 -4.79 4.77
N ILE A 208 23.61 -3.70 4.59
CA ILE A 208 23.28 -2.67 3.60
C ILE A 208 24.05 -2.95 2.31
N ARG A 209 23.35 -2.90 1.17
CA ARG A 209 23.92 -3.04 -0.17
C ARG A 209 23.92 -1.72 -0.94
N VAL A 210 24.90 -1.56 -1.81
CA VAL A 210 24.96 -0.43 -2.76
C VAL A 210 24.09 -0.74 -3.97
N VAL A 211 23.37 0.28 -4.45
CA VAL A 211 22.67 0.24 -5.73
C VAL A 211 23.65 0.64 -6.85
N PRO A 212 23.87 -0.22 -7.86
CA PRO A 212 24.81 0.08 -8.94
C PRO A 212 24.46 1.38 -9.69
N LEU A 213 25.44 2.28 -9.79
CA LEU A 213 25.26 3.59 -10.41
C LEU A 213 24.94 3.50 -11.90
N GLU A 214 25.80 2.82 -12.66
CA GLU A 214 25.78 2.82 -14.13
C GLU A 214 24.71 1.92 -14.74
N SER A 215 24.28 0.88 -14.02
CA SER A 215 23.26 -0.06 -14.53
C SER A 215 21.85 0.22 -14.05
N PHE A 216 21.68 1.04 -12.99
CA PHE A 216 20.35 1.30 -12.45
C PHE A 216 20.16 2.69 -11.83
N ALA A 217 20.95 3.09 -10.82
CA ALA A 217 20.65 4.31 -10.06
C ALA A 217 20.73 5.60 -10.89
N GLY A 218 21.61 5.66 -11.90
CA GLY A 218 21.73 6.76 -12.87
C GLY A 218 22.20 8.12 -12.35
N GLN A 219 22.23 8.33 -11.04
CA GLN A 219 22.76 9.51 -10.38
C GLN A 219 23.48 9.10 -9.10
N SER A 220 24.65 9.68 -8.85
CA SER A 220 25.42 9.43 -7.62
C SER A 220 24.74 10.05 -6.41
N TRP A 221 25.11 9.62 -5.20
CA TRP A 221 24.51 10.18 -3.98
C TRP A 221 24.92 11.65 -3.78
N GLU A 222 26.12 12.04 -4.23
CA GLU A 222 26.61 13.41 -4.23
C GLU A 222 25.75 14.30 -5.13
N GLN A 223 25.45 13.84 -6.35
CA GLN A 223 24.56 14.56 -7.27
C GLN A 223 23.15 14.73 -6.71
N LYS A 224 22.63 13.71 -6.02
CA LYS A 224 21.33 13.78 -5.34
C LYS A 224 21.36 14.75 -4.15
N LEU A 225 22.45 14.77 -3.39
CA LEU A 225 22.67 15.72 -2.30
C LEU A 225 22.77 17.17 -2.81
N ASP A 226 23.44 17.40 -3.95
CA ASP A 226 23.48 18.72 -4.59
C ASP A 226 22.08 19.16 -5.02
N ALA A 227 21.30 18.27 -5.65
CA ALA A 227 19.91 18.55 -6.02
C ALA A 227 19.04 18.87 -4.79
N LEU A 228 19.24 18.17 -3.67
CA LEU A 228 18.59 18.46 -2.39
C LEU A 228 18.96 19.87 -1.90
N ARG A 229 20.25 20.22 -1.90
CA ARG A 229 20.73 21.56 -1.46
C ARG A 229 20.22 22.68 -2.36
N GLU A 230 20.05 22.45 -3.66
CA GLU A 230 19.41 23.42 -4.56
C GLU A 230 17.92 23.65 -4.22
N LYS A 231 17.19 22.59 -3.85
CA LYS A 231 15.82 22.73 -3.32
C LYS A 231 15.80 23.51 -2.00
N MET A 232 16.76 23.25 -1.12
CA MET A 232 16.91 23.96 0.15
C MET A 232 17.17 25.46 -0.06
N LYS A 233 18.09 25.82 -0.98
CA LYS A 233 18.36 27.22 -1.37
C LYS A 233 17.11 27.91 -1.90
N THR A 234 16.38 27.26 -2.81
CA THR A 234 15.14 27.80 -3.41
C THR A 234 14.07 28.08 -2.34
N LYS A 235 13.99 27.24 -1.30
CA LYS A 235 13.07 27.42 -0.16
C LYS A 235 13.62 28.33 0.94
N GLY A 236 14.87 28.79 0.85
CA GLY A 236 15.52 29.60 1.88
C GLY A 236 15.57 28.89 3.23
N VAL A 237 15.96 27.62 3.24
CA VAL A 237 16.20 26.81 4.44
C VAL A 237 17.67 26.44 4.52
N THR A 238 18.18 26.24 5.74
CA THR A 238 19.59 25.92 6.00
C THR A 238 19.80 24.48 6.41
N ALA A 239 18.73 23.79 6.81
CA ALA A 239 18.74 22.36 7.12
C ALA A 239 17.41 21.67 6.75
N VAL A 240 17.46 20.35 6.57
CA VAL A 240 16.31 19.47 6.42
C VAL A 240 16.50 18.24 7.31
N VAL A 241 15.43 17.80 7.97
CA VAL A 241 15.42 16.55 8.74
C VAL A 241 14.66 15.49 7.93
N ILE A 242 15.32 14.37 7.66
CA ILE A 242 14.80 13.26 6.86
C ILE A 242 14.79 12.02 7.76
N PHE A 243 13.61 11.41 7.89
CA PHE A 243 13.40 10.20 8.68
C PHE A 243 12.68 9.11 7.89
N GLN A 244 12.06 9.41 6.76
CA GLN A 244 11.46 8.39 5.91
C GLN A 244 12.58 7.55 5.27
N LEU A 245 12.55 6.25 5.52
CA LEU A 245 13.69 5.37 5.21
C LEU A 245 13.91 5.19 3.70
N ASP A 246 12.84 5.26 2.91
CA ASP A 246 12.90 5.21 1.45
C ASP A 246 13.61 6.43 0.85
N GLU A 247 13.44 7.62 1.46
CA GLU A 247 14.16 8.82 1.07
C GLU A 247 15.66 8.71 1.38
N ILE A 248 16.02 8.17 2.54
CA ILE A 248 17.42 7.99 2.94
C ILE A 248 18.09 6.93 2.04
N ALA A 249 17.42 5.81 1.81
CA ALA A 249 17.86 4.77 0.89
C ALA A 249 18.06 5.31 -0.53
N TRP A 250 17.13 6.12 -1.04
CA TRP A 250 17.24 6.73 -2.36
C TRP A 250 18.36 7.77 -2.45
N LEU A 251 18.48 8.68 -1.47
CA LEU A 251 19.49 9.73 -1.43
C LEU A 251 20.90 9.14 -1.53
N PHE A 252 21.17 8.07 -0.78
CA PHE A 252 22.51 7.48 -0.71
C PHE A 252 22.77 6.34 -1.69
N ASN A 253 21.82 5.96 -2.55
CA ASN A 253 21.93 4.75 -3.38
C ASN A 253 22.22 3.49 -2.55
N LEU A 254 21.60 3.37 -1.38
CA LEU A 254 21.76 2.24 -0.49
C LEU A 254 20.42 1.52 -0.31
N ARG A 255 20.45 0.22 -0.05
CA ARG A 255 19.26 -0.58 0.28
C ARG A 255 19.57 -1.52 1.43
N GLY A 256 18.56 -1.83 2.22
CA GLY A 256 18.63 -2.79 3.31
C GLY A 256 17.55 -3.85 3.18
N SER A 257 17.32 -4.55 4.28
CA SER A 257 16.21 -5.49 4.44
C SER A 257 15.75 -5.51 5.90
N ASP A 258 15.83 -4.37 6.60
CA ASP A 258 15.40 -4.26 8.00
C ASP A 258 13.86 -4.31 8.10
N ILE A 259 13.15 -3.95 7.03
CA ILE A 259 11.69 -3.98 6.97
C ILE A 259 11.26 -5.02 5.94
N ASN A 260 10.32 -5.88 6.30
CA ASN A 260 9.78 -6.85 5.35
C ASN A 260 9.20 -6.14 4.14
N TYR A 261 9.45 -6.71 2.96
CA TYR A 261 8.99 -6.22 1.66
C TYR A 261 9.55 -4.88 1.17
N ASN A 262 10.04 -4.05 2.08
CA ASN A 262 10.61 -2.74 1.78
C ASN A 262 12.14 -2.81 1.93
N PRO A 263 12.93 -2.62 0.85
CA PRO A 263 14.38 -2.78 0.88
C PRO A 263 15.12 -1.61 1.57
N LEU A 264 14.79 -1.38 2.84
CA LEU A 264 15.13 -0.20 3.65
C LEU A 264 15.97 -0.60 4.86
N PHE A 265 16.60 0.40 5.48
CA PHE A 265 17.41 0.23 6.68
C PHE A 265 17.18 1.37 7.67
N PHE A 266 17.08 1.05 8.96
CA PHE A 266 16.82 2.05 10.00
C PHE A 266 17.91 3.12 10.04
N SER A 267 17.49 4.37 9.83
CA SER A 267 18.39 5.52 9.79
C SER A 267 17.67 6.86 9.90
N TYR A 268 18.40 7.90 10.30
CA TYR A 268 17.98 9.30 10.19
C TYR A 268 19.03 10.12 9.45
N VAL A 269 18.60 11.20 8.80
CA VAL A 269 19.50 12.17 8.19
C VAL A 269 19.14 13.59 8.61
N VAL A 270 20.15 14.36 9.01
CA VAL A 270 20.06 15.82 9.06
C VAL A 270 21.05 16.37 8.03
N ALA A 271 20.51 16.93 6.94
CA ALA A 271 21.33 17.53 5.89
C ALA A 271 21.32 19.05 6.06
N THR A 272 22.51 19.64 6.18
CA THR A 272 22.73 21.08 6.15
C THR A 272 23.30 21.50 4.81
N MET A 273 23.52 22.81 4.63
CA MET A 273 24.16 23.35 3.44
C MET A 273 25.61 22.83 3.26
N ASP A 274 26.29 22.46 4.33
CA ASP A 274 27.72 22.12 4.31
C ASP A 274 27.98 20.65 4.65
N ASP A 275 27.30 20.12 5.67
CA ASP A 275 27.50 18.78 6.21
C ASP A 275 26.23 17.92 6.09
N VAL A 276 26.39 16.60 6.13
CA VAL A 276 25.29 15.64 6.27
C VAL A 276 25.56 14.75 7.47
N HIS A 277 24.61 14.66 8.39
CA HIS A 277 24.67 13.80 9.56
C HIS A 277 23.77 12.58 9.33
N LEU A 278 24.37 11.39 9.20
CA LEU A 278 23.66 10.13 9.02
C LEU A 278 23.73 9.31 10.31
N PHE A 279 22.58 9.03 10.91
CA PHE A 279 22.42 8.20 12.09
C PHE A 279 22.03 6.81 11.66
N VAL A 280 22.90 5.82 11.87
CA VAL A 280 22.71 4.44 11.39
C VAL A 280 23.56 3.49 12.22
N GLU A 281 23.07 2.27 12.46
CA GLU A 281 23.91 1.23 13.06
C GLU A 281 25.06 0.88 12.10
N ARG A 282 26.29 1.05 12.57
CA ARG A 282 27.50 0.84 11.76
C ARG A 282 27.89 -0.63 11.68
N ARG A 283 27.64 -1.40 12.76
CA ARG A 283 27.91 -2.84 12.80
C ARG A 283 26.69 -3.60 12.32
N ARG A 284 26.67 -3.86 11.02
CA ARG A 284 25.63 -4.66 10.35
C ARG A 284 26.17 -6.04 9.97
N GLY A 285 25.29 -6.93 9.56
CA GLY A 285 25.62 -8.31 9.19
C GLY A 285 26.75 -8.43 8.14
N PRO A 286 27.24 -9.66 7.90
CA PRO A 286 28.31 -9.91 6.94
C PRO A 286 27.99 -9.37 5.54
N ASN A 287 29.00 -8.93 4.80
CA ASN A 287 28.90 -8.33 3.46
C ASN A 287 28.18 -6.98 3.38
N SER A 288 27.89 -6.32 4.50
CA SER A 288 27.42 -4.94 4.48
C SER A 288 28.49 -4.01 3.90
N VAL A 289 28.07 -2.98 3.17
CA VAL A 289 28.96 -1.91 2.70
C VAL A 289 29.68 -1.24 3.88
N ASP A 290 30.98 -0.94 3.72
CA ASP A 290 31.69 -0.05 4.64
C ASP A 290 31.25 1.40 4.36
N LEU A 291 30.39 1.94 5.22
CA LEU A 291 29.86 3.29 5.08
C LEU A 291 30.95 4.37 5.20
N GLY A 292 32.02 4.12 5.94
CA GLY A 292 33.13 5.07 6.09
C GLY A 292 33.96 5.19 4.81
N GLU A 293 34.14 4.08 4.10
CA GLU A 293 34.74 4.09 2.77
C GLU A 293 33.77 4.61 1.70
N TYR A 294 32.51 4.18 1.72
CA TYR A 294 31.51 4.56 0.72
C TYR A 294 31.25 6.07 0.66
N PHE A 295 31.22 6.73 1.82
CA PHE A 295 31.04 8.18 1.90
C PHE A 295 32.34 8.98 1.87
N ARG A 296 33.46 8.37 1.48
CA ARG A 296 34.73 9.08 1.30
C ARG A 296 34.64 9.99 0.06
N SER A 297 34.31 11.26 0.29
CA SER A 297 34.25 12.30 -0.74
C SER A 297 35.12 13.51 -0.37
N LEU A 298 35.73 14.14 -1.39
CA LEU A 298 36.53 15.36 -1.22
C LEU A 298 35.66 16.63 -1.15
N SER A 299 34.43 16.58 -1.67
CA SER A 299 33.53 17.72 -1.79
C SER A 299 32.30 17.65 -0.90
N HIS A 300 31.91 16.45 -0.44
CA HIS A 300 30.70 16.24 0.34
C HIS A 300 31.03 15.52 1.64
N ARG A 301 30.81 16.18 2.77
CA ARG A 301 31.12 15.63 4.08
C ARG A 301 29.91 14.94 4.69
N VAL A 302 30.02 13.62 4.88
CA VAL A 302 29.04 12.81 5.61
C VAL A 302 29.64 12.38 6.95
N LEU A 303 28.95 12.74 8.03
CA LEU A 303 29.29 12.41 9.40
C LEU A 303 28.37 11.28 9.87
N LEU A 304 28.95 10.13 10.16
CA LEU A 304 28.23 8.97 10.65
C LEU A 304 28.05 9.05 12.17
N HIS A 305 26.85 8.74 12.66
CA HIS A 305 26.51 8.68 14.09
C HIS A 305 25.79 7.35 14.37
N PRO A 306 25.88 6.79 15.58
CA PRO A 306 25.01 5.69 16.00
C PRO A 306 23.53 6.07 15.87
N TYR A 307 22.68 5.11 15.50
CA TYR A 307 21.24 5.33 15.31
C TYR A 307 20.56 5.95 16.55
N GLU A 308 20.85 5.41 17.73
CA GLU A 308 20.25 5.83 19.01
C GLU A 308 20.65 7.24 19.46
N GLU A 309 21.70 7.83 18.88
CA GLU A 309 22.13 9.19 19.20
C GLU A 309 21.27 10.26 18.51
N PHE A 310 20.36 9.90 17.60
CA PHE A 310 19.57 10.87 16.84
C PHE A 310 18.81 11.85 17.74
N ALA A 311 18.02 11.36 18.70
CA ALA A 311 17.18 12.22 19.53
C ALA A 311 17.99 13.15 20.45
N SER A 312 19.07 12.64 21.05
CA SER A 312 19.95 13.43 21.91
C SER A 312 20.75 14.45 21.10
N TRP A 313 21.31 14.05 19.95
CA TRP A 313 22.03 14.93 19.03
C TRP A 313 21.13 16.04 18.50
N LEU A 314 19.91 15.69 18.09
CA LEU A 314 18.93 16.64 17.56
C LEU A 314 18.67 17.74 18.59
N THR A 315 18.54 17.38 19.87
CA THR A 315 18.28 18.30 21.00
C THR A 315 19.49 19.14 21.39
N SER A 316 20.67 18.52 21.53
CA SER A 316 21.85 19.16 22.11
C SER A 316 22.67 19.97 21.10
N ASN A 317 22.58 19.67 19.81
CA ASN A 317 23.37 20.36 18.80
C ASN A 317 22.59 21.56 18.22
N ALA A 318 22.83 22.77 18.72
CA ALA A 318 22.13 23.95 18.19
C ALA A 318 22.65 24.42 16.82
N ALA A 319 23.86 24.02 16.41
CA ALA A 319 24.56 24.59 15.26
C ALA A 319 23.88 24.29 13.91
N TRP A 320 23.21 23.14 13.79
CA TRP A 320 22.47 22.78 12.57
C TRP A 320 21.18 23.59 12.39
N ARG A 321 20.69 24.27 13.44
CA ARG A 321 19.44 25.05 13.47
C ARG A 321 19.63 26.54 13.20
N ASN A 322 20.80 26.95 12.73
CA ASN A 322 21.04 28.33 12.35
C ASN A 322 20.25 28.64 11.07
N GLY A 323 19.01 29.11 11.19
CA GLY A 323 18.13 29.48 10.09
C GLY A 323 16.78 28.74 10.10
N ARG A 324 16.14 28.64 8.93
CA ARG A 324 14.89 27.87 8.78
C ARG A 324 15.20 26.39 8.52
N VAL A 325 14.46 25.51 9.16
CA VAL A 325 14.55 24.06 9.01
C VAL A 325 13.35 23.55 8.24
N TRP A 326 13.61 22.82 7.16
CA TRP A 326 12.57 22.12 6.42
C TRP A 326 12.19 20.82 7.14
N LEU A 327 10.92 20.74 7.50
CA LEU A 327 10.28 19.58 8.08
C LEU A 327 9.28 19.01 7.07
N PRO A 328 9.38 17.73 6.68
CA PRO A 328 8.29 17.04 6.00
C PRO A 328 6.97 17.23 6.77
N SER A 329 5.84 17.38 6.08
CA SER A 329 4.53 17.63 6.72
C SER A 329 4.11 16.54 7.72
N VAL A 330 4.64 15.33 7.54
CA VAL A 330 4.44 14.16 8.41
C VAL A 330 5.45 14.06 9.56
N SER A 331 6.31 15.08 9.76
CA SER A 331 7.32 15.06 10.82
C SER A 331 6.74 14.76 12.20
N SER A 332 7.37 13.82 12.91
CA SER A 332 6.95 13.43 14.25
C SER A 332 6.99 14.62 15.21
N TYR A 333 6.17 14.53 16.25
CA TYR A 333 6.09 15.53 17.31
C TYR A 333 7.47 15.74 17.95
N MET A 334 8.23 14.67 18.17
CA MET A 334 9.60 14.72 18.71
C MET A 334 10.51 15.59 17.84
N ILE A 335 10.57 15.34 16.54
CA ILE A 335 11.44 16.09 15.62
C ILE A 335 11.04 17.56 15.54
N ALA A 336 9.74 17.85 15.41
CA ALA A 336 9.27 19.22 15.22
C ALA A 336 9.37 20.05 16.51
N SER A 337 9.01 19.46 17.65
CA SER A 337 8.93 20.17 18.94
C SER A 337 10.26 20.73 19.40
N VAL A 338 11.37 20.07 19.08
CA VAL A 338 12.70 20.54 19.47
C VAL A 338 13.15 21.77 18.69
N ILE A 339 12.62 22.02 17.49
CA ILE A 339 12.97 23.19 16.65
C ILE A 339 12.09 24.38 17.07
N PRO A 340 12.61 25.61 17.28
CA PRO A 340 11.81 26.80 17.54
C PRO A 340 10.72 27.06 16.49
N GLU A 341 9.54 27.48 16.92
CA GLU A 341 8.37 27.66 16.04
C GLU A 341 8.64 28.57 14.83
N ASN A 342 9.34 29.68 15.05
CA ASN A 342 9.70 30.65 14.00
C ASN A 342 10.74 30.14 12.99
N GLN A 343 11.36 28.98 13.23
CA GLN A 343 12.33 28.34 12.34
C GLN A 343 11.73 27.20 11.51
N ARG A 344 10.53 26.71 11.86
CA ARG A 344 9.92 25.56 11.20
C ARG A 344 9.34 25.93 9.82
N LEU A 345 9.70 25.18 8.79
CA LEU A 345 9.03 25.20 7.49
C LEU A 345 8.45 23.80 7.21
N PHE A 346 7.13 23.65 7.33
CA PHE A 346 6.45 22.43 6.94
C PHE A 346 6.09 22.45 5.44
N ASP A 347 6.48 21.41 4.72
CA ASP A 347 6.12 21.20 3.31
C ASP A 347 6.30 19.70 2.97
N ILE A 348 5.95 19.28 1.75
CA ILE A 348 6.32 17.96 1.24
C ILE A 348 7.84 17.82 1.26
N SER A 349 8.36 16.63 1.61
CA SER A 349 9.79 16.40 1.58
C SER A 349 10.37 16.68 0.17
N PRO A 350 11.53 17.37 0.07
CA PRO A 350 12.19 17.58 -1.21
C PRO A 350 12.60 16.26 -1.86
N LEU A 351 12.98 15.25 -1.08
CA LEU A 351 13.41 13.95 -1.59
C LEU A 351 12.25 13.15 -2.15
N SER A 352 11.08 13.16 -1.50
CA SER A 352 9.83 12.61 -2.04
C SER A 352 9.57 13.10 -3.47
N SER A 353 9.70 14.42 -3.69
CA SER A 353 9.48 15.02 -5.01
C SER A 353 10.57 14.65 -6.03
N LEU A 354 11.82 14.51 -5.60
CA LEU A 354 12.94 14.16 -6.47
C LEU A 354 12.90 12.68 -6.89
N LYS A 355 12.78 11.76 -5.93
CA LYS A 355 12.83 10.31 -6.15
C LYS A 355 11.64 9.78 -6.93
N ALA A 356 10.49 10.44 -6.77
CA ALA A 356 9.34 10.04 -7.52
C ALA A 356 9.63 10.21 -9.03
N VAL A 357 10.53 11.13 -9.46
CA VAL A 357 10.95 11.27 -10.86
C VAL A 357 12.01 10.23 -11.23
N LYS A 358 11.58 9.07 -11.73
CA LYS A 358 12.51 8.02 -12.18
C LYS A 358 13.36 8.53 -13.35
N ASN A 359 14.66 8.32 -13.34
CA ASN A 359 15.53 8.63 -14.47
C ASN A 359 15.45 7.56 -15.57
N ALA A 360 16.21 7.70 -16.67
CA ALA A 360 16.14 6.78 -17.80
C ALA A 360 16.57 5.33 -17.45
N LEU A 361 17.56 5.17 -16.57
CA LEU A 361 18.00 3.85 -16.12
C LEU A 361 17.01 3.21 -15.15
N GLU A 362 16.46 4.00 -14.22
CA GLU A 362 15.39 3.52 -13.33
C GLU A 362 14.16 3.07 -14.13
N VAL A 363 13.72 3.83 -15.16
CA VAL A 363 12.61 3.42 -16.04
C VAL A 363 12.93 2.15 -16.82
N LYS A 364 14.15 2.03 -17.36
CA LYS A 364 14.59 0.81 -18.06
C LYS A 364 14.54 -0.39 -17.11
N GLY A 365 14.98 -0.21 -15.86
CA GLY A 365 14.92 -1.23 -14.84
C GLY A 365 13.49 -1.64 -14.50
N MET A 366 12.58 -0.68 -14.31
CA MET A 366 11.17 -0.93 -14.01
C MET A 366 10.48 -1.70 -15.15
N ARG A 367 10.78 -1.40 -16.41
CA ARG A 367 10.30 -2.19 -17.56
C ARG A 367 10.82 -3.63 -17.49
N LEU A 368 12.10 -3.83 -17.17
CA LEU A 368 12.69 -5.16 -17.07
C LEU A 368 12.10 -5.97 -15.92
N SER A 369 11.97 -5.38 -14.72
CA SER A 369 11.41 -6.09 -13.56
C SER A 369 9.95 -6.50 -13.81
N ASN A 370 9.14 -5.60 -14.36
CA ASN A 370 7.75 -5.92 -14.69
C ASN A 370 7.63 -6.95 -15.82
N LEU A 371 8.54 -6.96 -16.79
CA LEU A 371 8.57 -8.00 -17.83
C LEU A 371 8.88 -9.38 -17.25
N VAL A 372 9.91 -9.48 -16.39
CA VAL A 372 10.30 -10.73 -15.73
C VAL A 372 9.18 -11.22 -14.81
N ASP A 373 8.60 -10.32 -14.02
CA ASP A 373 7.51 -10.63 -13.11
C ASP A 373 6.24 -11.08 -13.84
N SER A 374 5.90 -10.41 -14.95
CA SER A 374 4.75 -10.77 -15.78
C SER A 374 4.88 -12.19 -16.33
N LEU A 375 6.09 -12.63 -16.67
CA LEU A 375 6.33 -14.01 -17.10
C LEU A 375 6.14 -15.02 -15.95
N ALA A 376 6.59 -14.69 -14.74
CA ALA A 376 6.37 -15.52 -13.55
C ALA A 376 4.88 -15.68 -13.25
N VAL A 377 4.11 -14.59 -13.28
CA VAL A 377 2.65 -14.62 -13.08
C VAL A 377 1.95 -15.38 -14.20
N CYS A 378 2.32 -15.19 -15.47
CA CYS A 378 1.72 -15.93 -16.59
C CYS A 378 2.03 -17.44 -16.51
N ASP A 379 3.22 -17.83 -16.07
CA ASP A 379 3.56 -19.25 -15.88
C ASP A 379 2.71 -19.89 -14.78
N PHE A 380 2.55 -19.19 -13.66
CA PHE A 380 1.66 -19.61 -12.58
C PHE A 380 0.21 -19.73 -13.04
N LEU A 381 -0.34 -18.71 -13.72
CA LEU A 381 -1.74 -18.73 -14.19
C LEU A 381 -1.97 -19.82 -15.24
N ALA A 382 -1.01 -20.03 -16.15
CA ALA A 382 -1.06 -21.11 -17.14
C ALA A 382 -1.09 -22.49 -16.47
N TRP A 383 -0.25 -22.69 -15.45
CA TRP A 383 -0.26 -23.92 -14.66
C TRP A 383 -1.58 -24.10 -13.89
N LEU A 384 -2.07 -23.04 -13.24
CA LEU A 384 -3.29 -23.10 -12.43
C LEU A 384 -4.54 -23.43 -13.27
N GLU A 385 -4.64 -22.86 -14.49
CA GLU A 385 -5.72 -23.21 -15.42
C GLU A 385 -5.66 -24.68 -15.85
N ASP A 386 -4.46 -25.22 -16.16
CA ASP A 386 -4.32 -26.65 -16.47
C ASP A 386 -4.66 -27.55 -15.26
N VAL A 387 -4.32 -27.12 -14.04
CA VAL A 387 -4.69 -27.81 -12.80
C VAL A 387 -6.20 -27.87 -12.64
N ALA A 388 -6.93 -26.80 -12.97
CA ALA A 388 -8.38 -26.79 -12.95
C ALA A 388 -9.00 -27.62 -14.08
N GLU A 389 -8.56 -27.43 -15.33
CA GLU A 389 -9.19 -28.00 -16.53
C GLU A 389 -8.82 -29.48 -16.75
N SER A 390 -7.55 -29.84 -16.55
CA SER A 390 -7.03 -31.19 -16.82
C SER A 390 -6.72 -31.98 -15.54
N GLY A 391 -6.32 -31.28 -14.47
CA GLY A 391 -5.92 -31.89 -13.19
C GLY A 391 -7.07 -32.10 -12.20
N GLY A 392 -8.28 -31.56 -12.45
CA GLY A 392 -9.40 -31.65 -11.50
C GLY A 392 -9.12 -31.00 -10.14
N MET A 393 -8.32 -29.92 -10.13
CA MET A 393 -7.75 -29.25 -8.96
C MET A 393 -6.69 -30.05 -8.17
N ASP A 394 -6.18 -31.17 -8.70
CA ASP A 394 -4.97 -31.80 -8.19
C ASP A 394 -3.72 -31.09 -8.76
N PRO A 395 -2.95 -30.33 -7.95
CA PRO A 395 -1.80 -29.60 -8.47
C PRO A 395 -0.64 -30.52 -8.87
N THR A 396 -0.65 -31.78 -8.42
CA THR A 396 0.39 -32.77 -8.74
C THR A 396 0.16 -33.49 -10.06
N ALA A 397 -1.06 -33.38 -10.62
CA ALA A 397 -1.42 -33.98 -11.90
C ALA A 397 -0.87 -33.20 -13.12
N VAL A 398 -0.39 -31.98 -12.91
CA VAL A 398 0.13 -31.10 -13.96
C VAL A 398 1.61 -30.86 -13.73
N ALA A 399 2.41 -30.94 -14.80
CA ALA A 399 3.84 -30.64 -14.71
C ALA A 399 4.07 -29.23 -14.11
N PRO A 400 4.86 -29.07 -13.04
CA PRO A 400 5.07 -27.75 -12.41
C PRO A 400 5.93 -26.82 -13.27
N CYS A 401 6.30 -25.65 -12.73
CA CYS A 401 7.34 -24.83 -13.32
C CYS A 401 8.69 -25.59 -13.35
N ASP A 402 9.61 -25.16 -14.22
CA ASP A 402 10.92 -25.80 -14.40
C ASP A 402 12.04 -25.10 -13.60
N LEU A 403 11.66 -24.39 -12.54
CA LEU A 403 12.58 -23.65 -11.68
C LEU A 403 13.16 -24.57 -10.60
N LEU A 404 14.50 -24.57 -10.47
CA LEU A 404 15.20 -25.45 -9.55
C LEU A 404 14.78 -25.16 -8.09
N GLY A 405 14.31 -26.20 -7.39
CA GLY A 405 13.93 -26.11 -5.98
C GLY A 405 12.54 -25.53 -5.73
N VAL A 406 11.75 -25.30 -6.78
CA VAL A 406 10.35 -24.87 -6.69
C VAL A 406 9.46 -26.06 -6.97
N GLU A 407 8.64 -26.46 -5.99
CA GLU A 407 7.77 -27.64 -6.08
C GLU A 407 6.30 -27.22 -6.00
N PRO A 408 5.39 -27.87 -6.76
CA PRO A 408 3.98 -27.55 -6.69
C PRO A 408 3.41 -27.95 -5.33
N PRO A 409 2.36 -27.26 -4.85
CA PRO A 409 1.69 -27.65 -3.62
C PRO A 409 0.98 -28.98 -3.79
N LYS A 410 0.78 -29.72 -2.69
CA LYS A 410 0.02 -30.98 -2.71
C LYS A 410 -1.49 -30.78 -2.80
N VAL A 411 -1.98 -29.62 -2.39
CA VAL A 411 -3.40 -29.27 -2.32
C VAL A 411 -3.53 -27.83 -2.77
N ALA A 412 -4.49 -27.51 -3.63
CA ALA A 412 -4.77 -26.14 -4.06
C ALA A 412 -5.61 -25.38 -3.02
N THR A 413 -4.95 -24.80 -2.03
CA THR A 413 -5.54 -23.79 -1.13
C THR A 413 -5.02 -22.39 -1.45
N GLU A 414 -5.74 -21.35 -1.03
CA GLU A 414 -5.31 -19.95 -1.16
C GLU A 414 -3.86 -19.72 -0.71
N ALA A 415 -3.47 -20.16 0.49
CA ALA A 415 -2.10 -20.04 0.99
C ALA A 415 -1.09 -20.82 0.15
N SER A 416 -1.42 -22.07 -0.21
CA SER A 416 -0.49 -22.91 -0.96
C SER A 416 -0.21 -22.38 -2.37
N LEU A 417 -1.22 -21.77 -3.01
CA LEU A 417 -1.12 -21.17 -4.33
C LEU A 417 -0.35 -19.85 -4.28
N ALA A 418 -0.60 -19.01 -3.26
CA ALA A 418 0.20 -17.82 -3.02
C ALA A 418 1.67 -18.18 -2.74
N ALA A 419 1.93 -19.18 -1.89
CA ALA A 419 3.28 -19.65 -1.61
C ALA A 419 3.98 -20.14 -2.87
N TYR A 420 3.29 -20.91 -3.72
CA TYR A 420 3.86 -21.40 -4.98
C TYR A 420 4.18 -20.26 -5.96
N LEU A 421 3.30 -19.27 -6.13
CA LEU A 421 3.62 -18.08 -6.92
C LEU A 421 4.83 -17.31 -6.33
N ASN A 422 4.89 -17.19 -5.00
CA ASN A 422 6.01 -16.54 -4.33
C ASN A 422 7.33 -17.26 -4.63
N GLU A 423 7.35 -18.60 -4.59
CA GLU A 423 8.54 -19.38 -4.93
C GLU A 423 8.96 -19.22 -6.40
N ILE A 424 8.01 -19.25 -7.34
CA ILE A 424 8.28 -18.99 -8.77
C ILE A 424 8.92 -17.59 -8.93
N ARG A 425 8.36 -16.59 -8.25
CA ARG A 425 8.85 -15.21 -8.29
C ARG A 425 10.23 -15.05 -7.65
N LEU A 426 10.46 -15.68 -6.51
CA LEU A 426 11.76 -15.64 -5.80
C LEU A 426 12.87 -16.32 -6.59
N ALA A 427 12.53 -17.32 -7.40
CA ALA A 427 13.45 -17.96 -8.33
C ALA A 427 13.64 -17.19 -9.66
N ALA A 428 12.87 -16.12 -9.89
CA ALA A 428 13.00 -15.29 -11.09
C ALA A 428 14.25 -14.40 -11.04
N ASP A 429 14.83 -14.15 -12.23
CA ASP A 429 16.08 -13.40 -12.36
C ASP A 429 16.00 -12.00 -11.73
N GLY A 430 16.99 -11.67 -10.91
CA GLY A 430 17.09 -10.39 -10.21
C GLY A 430 16.10 -10.17 -9.08
N CYS A 431 15.24 -11.13 -8.72
CA CYS A 431 14.33 -11.01 -7.58
C CYS A 431 15.13 -11.04 -6.25
N LEU A 432 14.78 -10.13 -5.36
CA LEU A 432 15.41 -9.93 -4.04
C LEU A 432 14.43 -10.21 -2.89
N GLY A 433 13.15 -10.40 -3.19
CA GLY A 433 12.08 -10.58 -2.21
C GLY A 433 10.72 -10.23 -2.80
N LEU A 434 9.66 -10.37 -2.00
CA LEU A 434 8.32 -9.88 -2.35
C LEU A 434 8.22 -8.38 -2.05
N SER A 435 7.36 -7.65 -2.77
CA SER A 435 7.10 -6.22 -2.52
C SER A 435 5.97 -5.96 -1.52
N PHE A 436 5.18 -7.00 -1.21
CA PHE A 436 4.21 -7.07 -0.11
C PHE A 436 3.78 -8.54 0.11
N ALA A 437 2.96 -8.79 1.13
CA ALA A 437 2.37 -10.11 1.35
C ALA A 437 1.30 -10.41 0.27
N THR A 438 1.50 -11.47 -0.52
CA THR A 438 0.54 -11.90 -1.53
C THR A 438 -0.86 -12.12 -0.94
N ILE A 439 -1.88 -11.61 -1.63
CA ILE A 439 -3.31 -11.68 -1.27
C ILE A 439 -3.99 -12.69 -2.21
N PRO A 440 -4.20 -13.94 -1.77
CA PRO A 440 -4.95 -14.96 -2.52
C PRO A 440 -6.40 -15.05 -2.03
N GLY A 441 -7.32 -14.31 -2.63
CA GLY A 441 -8.74 -14.34 -2.25
C GLY A 441 -9.59 -15.18 -3.21
N ALA A 442 -10.03 -16.35 -2.77
CA ALA A 442 -10.97 -17.20 -3.52
C ALA A 442 -12.42 -16.92 -3.07
N ASP A 443 -13.32 -16.82 -4.04
CA ASP A 443 -14.76 -16.65 -3.83
C ASP A 443 -15.02 -15.57 -2.77
N ALA A 444 -15.76 -15.87 -1.70
CA ALA A 444 -16.13 -14.90 -0.67
C ALA A 444 -14.93 -14.18 -0.03
N ASN A 445 -13.76 -14.82 0.06
CA ASN A 445 -12.55 -14.21 0.61
C ASN A 445 -11.97 -13.13 -0.32
N GLY A 446 -12.20 -13.24 -1.64
CA GLY A 446 -11.86 -12.20 -2.61
C GLY A 446 -12.54 -10.86 -2.32
N ALA A 447 -13.67 -10.85 -1.60
CA ALA A 447 -14.36 -9.63 -1.17
C ALA A 447 -13.65 -8.90 -0.02
N VAL A 448 -12.67 -9.53 0.64
CA VAL A 448 -11.86 -8.92 1.71
C VAL A 448 -10.62 -8.31 1.09
N ILE A 449 -10.57 -6.97 1.04
CA ILE A 449 -9.63 -6.22 0.18
C ILE A 449 -8.16 -6.50 0.52
N HIS A 450 -7.83 -6.55 1.81
CA HIS A 450 -6.51 -6.91 2.34
C HIS A 450 -6.57 -8.29 3.01
N TYR A 451 -7.20 -9.26 2.33
CA TYR A 451 -7.26 -10.62 2.81
C TYR A 451 -5.84 -11.17 3.00
N ASN A 452 -5.59 -11.78 4.15
CA ASN A 452 -4.32 -12.42 4.43
C ASN A 452 -4.59 -13.83 4.96
N VAL A 453 -3.83 -14.80 4.47
CA VAL A 453 -3.93 -16.18 4.92
C VAL A 453 -2.90 -16.40 6.01
N CYS A 454 -3.36 -16.61 7.25
CA CYS A 454 -2.44 -16.97 8.34
C CYS A 454 -2.19 -18.48 8.35
N GLU A 455 -1.00 -18.88 8.79
CA GLU A 455 -0.55 -20.29 8.82
C GLU A 455 -1.47 -21.21 9.64
N ASN A 456 -2.28 -20.65 10.54
CA ASN A 456 -3.06 -21.40 11.54
C ASN A 456 -4.60 -21.36 11.33
N GLY A 457 -5.11 -20.76 10.26
CA GLY A 457 -6.54 -20.82 9.94
C GLY A 457 -6.96 -19.88 8.81
N ASN A 458 -7.98 -20.27 8.05
CA ASN A 458 -8.69 -19.54 6.99
C ASN A 458 -8.26 -19.79 5.54
N SER A 459 -7.29 -20.69 5.25
CA SER A 459 -7.02 -21.02 3.85
C SER A 459 -8.11 -21.92 3.26
N SER A 460 -8.90 -21.39 2.34
CA SER A 460 -9.93 -22.13 1.62
C SER A 460 -9.32 -22.94 0.48
N GLN A 461 -9.88 -24.13 0.21
CA GLN A 461 -9.55 -24.90 -0.99
C GLN A 461 -10.26 -24.27 -2.19
N LEU A 462 -9.53 -24.17 -3.31
CA LEU A 462 -10.12 -23.73 -4.57
C LEU A 462 -10.78 -24.91 -5.26
N THR A 463 -11.82 -24.62 -6.03
CA THR A 463 -12.50 -25.61 -6.88
C THR A 463 -12.28 -25.30 -8.35
N THR A 464 -12.65 -26.22 -9.23
CA THR A 464 -12.67 -26.00 -10.69
C THR A 464 -13.64 -24.89 -11.13
N ASN A 465 -14.39 -24.28 -10.21
CA ASN A 465 -15.34 -23.21 -10.52
C ASN A 465 -15.21 -22.00 -9.58
N SER A 466 -14.06 -21.85 -8.91
CA SER A 466 -13.80 -20.70 -8.04
C SER A 466 -13.44 -19.46 -8.84
N LEU A 467 -13.88 -18.28 -8.37
CA LEU A 467 -13.34 -16.99 -8.78
C LEU A 467 -12.17 -16.63 -7.86
N PHE A 468 -10.98 -16.49 -8.42
CA PHE A 468 -9.75 -16.30 -7.66
C PHE A 468 -9.10 -14.96 -7.96
N LEU A 469 -9.03 -14.10 -6.94
CA LEU A 469 -8.30 -12.85 -6.95
C LEU A 469 -6.90 -13.11 -6.40
N LEU A 470 -5.88 -12.69 -7.14
CA LEU A 470 -4.49 -12.79 -6.74
C LEU A 470 -3.81 -11.45 -6.94
N ASP A 471 -3.39 -10.86 -5.84
CA ASP A 471 -2.62 -9.62 -5.80
C ASP A 471 -1.25 -9.87 -5.19
N SER A 472 -0.21 -9.54 -5.93
CA SER A 472 1.16 -9.93 -5.60
C SER A 472 2.19 -9.07 -6.33
N GLY A 473 3.40 -9.00 -5.78
CA GLY A 473 4.50 -8.30 -6.42
C GLY A 473 5.88 -8.69 -5.88
N GLY A 474 6.91 -8.27 -6.58
CA GLY A 474 8.31 -8.56 -6.29
C GLY A 474 9.18 -7.32 -6.16
N GLN A 475 10.20 -7.41 -5.31
CA GLN A 475 11.33 -6.50 -5.28
C GLN A 475 12.44 -7.09 -6.14
N TYR A 476 12.82 -6.38 -7.19
CA TYR A 476 13.91 -6.76 -8.08
C TYR A 476 15.09 -5.81 -7.91
N ALA A 477 16.28 -6.28 -8.24
CA ALA A 477 17.48 -5.44 -8.31
C ALA A 477 17.26 -4.19 -9.18
N THR A 478 16.41 -4.31 -10.19
CA THR A 478 16.10 -3.27 -11.18
C THR A 478 14.73 -2.61 -11.01
N GLY A 479 13.94 -2.91 -9.98
CA GLY A 479 12.62 -2.29 -9.86
C GLY A 479 11.71 -2.96 -8.83
N THR A 480 10.47 -2.50 -8.76
CA THR A 480 9.43 -3.04 -7.88
C THR A 480 8.18 -3.29 -8.71
N THR A 481 7.47 -4.38 -8.44
CA THR A 481 6.25 -4.75 -9.17
C THR A 481 5.06 -4.86 -8.24
N ASP A 482 3.89 -4.71 -8.84
CA ASP A 482 2.57 -4.78 -8.21
C ASP A 482 1.55 -5.21 -9.25
N VAL A 483 0.83 -6.30 -9.03
CA VAL A 483 -0.12 -6.81 -10.00
C VAL A 483 -1.22 -7.63 -9.34
N THR A 484 -2.45 -7.16 -9.55
CA THR A 484 -3.67 -7.91 -9.29
C THR A 484 -4.30 -8.46 -10.56
N ARG A 485 -4.60 -9.76 -10.58
CA ARG A 485 -5.54 -10.38 -11.53
C ARG A 485 -6.63 -11.12 -10.79
N THR A 486 -7.86 -11.02 -11.31
CA THR A 486 -8.96 -11.92 -10.95
C THR A 486 -9.22 -12.86 -12.12
N VAL A 487 -9.25 -14.16 -11.85
CA VAL A 487 -9.46 -15.23 -12.85
C VAL A 487 -10.56 -16.18 -12.37
N HIS A 488 -11.26 -16.80 -13.30
CA HIS A 488 -12.23 -17.85 -13.02
C HIS A 488 -11.69 -19.19 -13.52
N LEU A 489 -11.74 -20.22 -12.67
CA LEU A 489 -11.15 -21.55 -12.96
C LEU A 489 -12.08 -22.48 -13.75
N GLY A 490 -13.35 -22.09 -13.91
CA GLY A 490 -14.37 -22.84 -14.66
C GLY A 490 -15.21 -21.92 -15.54
N VAL A 491 -16.54 -22.03 -15.43
CA VAL A 491 -17.51 -21.20 -16.16
C VAL A 491 -18.03 -20.06 -15.26
N PRO A 492 -17.73 -18.79 -15.56
CA PRO A 492 -18.19 -17.67 -14.74
C PRO A 492 -19.70 -17.45 -14.89
N THR A 493 -20.32 -16.89 -13.85
CA THR A 493 -21.74 -16.48 -13.89
C THR A 493 -21.91 -15.14 -14.62
N GLU A 494 -23.13 -14.85 -15.08
CA GLU A 494 -23.46 -13.55 -15.67
C GLU A 494 -23.19 -12.38 -14.70
N GLU A 495 -23.45 -12.56 -13.40
CA GLU A 495 -23.17 -11.56 -12.35
C GLU A 495 -21.67 -11.27 -12.27
N GLN A 496 -20.83 -12.31 -12.23
CA GLN A 496 -19.37 -12.20 -12.19
C GLN A 496 -18.80 -11.53 -13.45
N MET A 497 -19.28 -11.91 -14.63
CA MET A 497 -18.86 -11.28 -15.89
C MET A 497 -19.24 -9.81 -15.96
N ALA A 498 -20.47 -9.47 -15.53
CA ALA A 498 -20.94 -8.08 -15.53
C ALA A 498 -20.11 -7.20 -14.58
N ASP A 499 -19.82 -7.69 -13.37
CA ASP A 499 -18.99 -6.97 -12.40
C ASP A 499 -17.53 -6.86 -12.85
N TYR A 500 -16.96 -7.93 -13.41
CA TYR A 500 -15.59 -7.93 -13.92
C TYR A 500 -15.43 -6.93 -15.06
N THR A 501 -16.36 -6.97 -16.00
CA THR A 501 -16.38 -6.07 -17.15
C THR A 501 -16.52 -4.62 -16.70
N GLN A 502 -17.28 -4.34 -15.64
CA GLN A 502 -17.39 -2.98 -15.11
C GLN A 502 -16.07 -2.49 -14.49
N VAL A 503 -15.37 -3.34 -13.73
CA VAL A 503 -14.05 -3.01 -13.18
C VAL A 503 -13.04 -2.79 -14.32
N LEU A 504 -13.08 -3.63 -15.35
CA LEU A 504 -12.24 -3.48 -16.55
C LEU A 504 -12.53 -2.16 -17.27
N LYS A 505 -13.80 -1.78 -17.46
CA LYS A 505 -14.17 -0.48 -18.04
C LYS A 505 -13.56 0.68 -17.26
N ALA A 506 -13.60 0.63 -15.92
CA ALA A 506 -13.01 1.66 -15.07
C ALA A 506 -11.48 1.72 -15.25
N HIS A 507 -10.82 0.56 -15.30
CA HIS A 507 -9.37 0.47 -15.56
C HIS A 507 -9.02 1.08 -16.91
N VAL A 508 -9.70 0.65 -17.98
CA VAL A 508 -9.48 1.10 -19.35
C VAL A 508 -9.78 2.59 -19.51
N THR A 509 -10.84 3.09 -18.88
CA THR A 509 -11.20 4.53 -18.90
C THR A 509 -10.03 5.40 -18.46
N LEU A 510 -9.24 4.95 -17.47
CA LEU A 510 -8.07 5.69 -17.00
C LEU A 510 -6.79 5.34 -17.75
N ALA A 511 -6.52 4.05 -18.00
CA ALA A 511 -5.28 3.54 -18.62
C ALA A 511 -5.14 3.85 -20.12
N SER A 512 -6.08 4.61 -20.67
CA SER A 512 -6.21 4.86 -22.08
C SER A 512 -5.15 5.86 -22.60
N LEU A 513 -3.99 5.32 -23.04
CA LEU A 513 -3.12 5.90 -24.06
C LEU A 513 -2.68 4.84 -25.09
N ARG A 514 -2.75 5.19 -26.37
CA ARG A 514 -2.15 4.41 -27.46
C ARG A 514 -0.68 4.82 -27.55
N THR A 515 0.25 3.88 -27.35
CA THR A 515 1.68 4.17 -27.60
C THR A 515 1.96 4.15 -29.11
N TYR A 516 2.78 5.10 -29.54
CA TYR A 516 3.33 5.24 -30.88
C TYR A 516 4.09 3.96 -31.30
N HIS A 517 3.66 3.31 -32.39
CA HIS A 517 4.51 2.67 -33.42
C HIS A 517 3.75 1.79 -34.43
N GLU A 518 2.44 1.59 -34.31
CA GLU A 518 1.72 0.78 -35.31
C GLU A 518 1.23 1.56 -36.54
N PRO A 519 1.35 0.99 -37.76
CA PRO A 519 0.76 1.54 -38.97
C PRO A 519 -0.73 1.80 -38.80
N VAL A 520 -1.14 2.99 -39.21
CA VAL A 520 -2.49 3.53 -39.11
C VAL A 520 -3.49 2.65 -39.86
N VAL A 521 -4.38 1.95 -39.13
CA VAL A 521 -5.61 1.39 -39.73
C VAL A 521 -6.85 2.21 -39.37
N HIS A 522 -6.88 2.94 -38.24
CA HIS A 522 -8.02 3.80 -37.87
C HIS A 522 -7.59 5.13 -37.20
N PRO A 523 -7.81 6.30 -37.83
CA PRO A 523 -7.26 7.59 -37.35
C PRO A 523 -8.04 8.31 -36.23
N HIS A 524 -9.07 7.72 -35.61
CA HIS A 524 -10.06 8.51 -34.83
C HIS A 524 -10.44 8.00 -33.42
N PHE A 525 -9.80 6.96 -32.89
CA PHE A 525 -10.17 6.42 -31.57
C PHE A 525 -9.20 6.93 -30.50
N PHE A 526 -9.58 8.02 -29.81
CA PHE A 526 -8.74 8.67 -28.80
C PHE A 526 -9.08 8.24 -27.38
N ALA A 527 -8.00 7.93 -26.69
CA ALA A 527 -7.86 7.44 -25.33
C ALA A 527 -7.85 8.63 -24.31
N GLN A 528 -8.10 8.40 -23.02
CA GLN A 528 -8.09 9.42 -21.96
C GLN A 528 -6.68 9.98 -21.71
N THR A 529 -6.36 11.06 -22.40
CA THR A 529 -5.22 11.94 -22.04
C THR A 529 -5.64 12.99 -21.01
N PHE A 530 -4.68 13.55 -20.27
CA PHE A 530 -4.93 14.61 -19.30
C PHE A 530 -3.86 15.71 -19.33
N PRO A 531 -4.18 16.97 -18.99
CA PRO A 531 -3.20 18.05 -18.96
C PRO A 531 -2.05 17.77 -18.00
N ASP A 532 -0.85 18.23 -18.35
CA ASP A 532 0.28 18.32 -17.43
C ASP A 532 -0.13 19.02 -16.12
N ASN A 533 0.45 18.56 -15.00
CA ASN A 533 0.16 19.05 -13.65
C ASN A 533 -1.29 18.80 -13.18
N THR A 534 -1.91 17.72 -13.65
CA THR A 534 -3.20 17.24 -13.11
C THR A 534 -2.97 16.47 -11.81
N ALA A 535 -3.64 16.87 -10.72
CA ALA A 535 -3.58 16.15 -9.44
C ALA A 535 -4.20 14.75 -9.53
N GLY A 536 -3.61 13.77 -8.86
CA GLY A 536 -4.07 12.37 -8.92
C GLY A 536 -5.48 12.17 -8.35
N THR A 537 -5.89 12.98 -7.36
CA THR A 537 -7.27 13.06 -6.88
C THR A 537 -8.32 13.32 -7.97
N LYS A 538 -7.96 14.07 -9.03
CA LYS A 538 -8.86 14.31 -10.16
C LYS A 538 -9.01 13.07 -11.05
N LEU A 539 -7.94 12.30 -11.20
CA LEU A 539 -7.94 11.07 -11.99
C LEU A 539 -8.70 9.92 -11.29
N ASP A 540 -8.67 9.88 -9.95
CA ASP A 540 -9.49 8.96 -9.16
C ASP A 540 -10.99 9.13 -9.47
N VAL A 541 -11.47 10.37 -9.58
CA VAL A 541 -12.87 10.66 -9.96
C VAL A 541 -13.20 10.18 -11.37
N VAL A 542 -12.26 10.27 -12.32
CA VAL A 542 -12.47 9.79 -13.71
C VAL A 542 -12.71 8.29 -13.72
N CYS A 543 -11.91 7.53 -12.98
CA CYS A 543 -12.08 6.07 -12.84
C CYS A 543 -13.42 5.73 -12.17
N ARG A 544 -13.74 6.38 -11.03
CA ARG A 544 -14.99 6.14 -10.29
C ARG A 544 -16.23 6.55 -11.05
N ALA A 545 -16.16 7.59 -11.89
CA ALA A 545 -17.30 8.00 -12.71
C ALA A 545 -17.76 6.87 -13.63
N SER A 546 -16.86 6.00 -14.10
CA SER A 546 -17.23 4.77 -14.81
C SER A 546 -18.03 3.84 -13.90
N MET A 547 -17.53 3.54 -12.69
CA MET A 547 -18.17 2.64 -11.73
C MET A 547 -19.55 3.16 -11.24
N TRP A 548 -19.65 4.44 -10.92
CA TRP A 548 -20.85 5.06 -10.36
C TRP A 548 -22.03 5.10 -11.32
N ARG A 549 -21.79 5.18 -12.64
CA ARG A 549 -22.86 5.10 -13.65
C ARG A 549 -23.68 3.82 -13.52
N ASP A 550 -23.04 2.74 -13.11
CA ASP A 550 -23.66 1.43 -12.88
C ASP A 550 -23.85 1.12 -11.39
N ARG A 551 -23.85 2.15 -10.53
CA ARG A 551 -24.12 2.08 -9.09
C ARG A 551 -23.14 1.18 -8.31
N ARG A 552 -21.88 1.11 -8.75
CA ARG A 552 -20.79 0.41 -8.05
C ARG A 552 -19.75 1.40 -7.54
N ASP A 553 -19.02 1.04 -6.48
CA ASP A 553 -17.89 1.80 -5.94
C ASP A 553 -16.91 0.83 -5.25
N PHE A 554 -15.72 1.33 -4.89
CA PHE A 554 -14.69 0.57 -4.17
C PHE A 554 -14.03 1.39 -3.06
N PRO A 555 -13.81 0.84 -1.85
CA PRO A 555 -13.44 1.63 -0.68
C PRO A 555 -11.92 1.79 -0.46
N HIS A 556 -11.13 1.86 -1.53
CA HIS A 556 -9.69 2.17 -1.55
C HIS A 556 -9.38 3.15 -2.70
N GLY A 557 -8.14 3.63 -2.81
CA GLY A 557 -7.72 4.52 -3.91
C GLY A 557 -7.70 3.83 -5.27
N THR A 558 -7.76 4.60 -6.37
CA THR A 558 -7.59 4.08 -7.73
C THR A 558 -6.13 3.66 -8.03
N GLY A 559 -5.16 4.21 -7.29
CA GLY A 559 -3.76 3.79 -7.40
C GLY A 559 -2.79 4.65 -6.59
N HIS A 560 -1.52 4.25 -6.58
CA HIS A 560 -0.43 4.87 -5.84
C HIS A 560 0.85 4.95 -6.69
N GLY A 561 1.84 5.74 -6.25
CA GLY A 561 3.18 5.69 -6.85
C GLY A 561 3.89 4.38 -6.51
N VAL A 562 4.83 3.96 -7.37
CA VAL A 562 5.68 2.78 -7.14
C VAL A 562 7.14 3.17 -7.20
N GLY A 563 7.91 2.82 -6.17
CA GLY A 563 9.34 3.08 -6.06
C GLY A 563 10.19 2.19 -6.96
N ALA A 564 11.39 2.65 -7.30
CA ALA A 564 12.33 1.86 -8.11
C ALA A 564 13.29 1.07 -7.21
N ASN A 565 13.01 -0.23 -7.01
CA ASN A 565 13.67 -1.06 -5.98
C ASN A 565 13.52 -0.40 -4.60
N LEU A 566 12.31 0.06 -4.27
CA LEU A 566 11.96 0.82 -3.07
C LEU A 566 10.55 0.40 -2.62
N CYS A 567 9.86 1.22 -1.82
CA CYS A 567 8.48 0.95 -1.42
C CYS A 567 7.55 0.76 -2.64
N VAL A 568 6.70 -0.27 -2.56
CA VAL A 568 5.65 -0.49 -3.56
C VAL A 568 4.60 0.63 -3.52
N HIS A 569 4.29 1.14 -2.32
CA HIS A 569 3.50 2.36 -2.13
C HIS A 569 4.43 3.56 -1.89
N GLU A 570 4.58 4.38 -2.93
CA GLU A 570 5.49 5.53 -2.92
C GLU A 570 4.75 6.86 -3.09
N GLY A 571 4.91 7.76 -2.11
CA GLY A 571 4.48 9.16 -2.22
C GLY A 571 5.43 10.02 -3.07
N PRO A 572 5.09 11.30 -3.35
CA PRO A 572 3.93 12.03 -2.85
C PRO A 572 2.74 12.01 -3.82
N ILE A 573 2.84 11.27 -4.93
CA ILE A 573 1.78 11.13 -5.91
C ILE A 573 0.91 9.91 -5.57
N GLY A 574 -0.38 10.01 -5.80
CA GLY A 574 -1.32 8.90 -5.76
C GLY A 574 -2.69 9.33 -6.26
N MET A 575 -3.52 8.37 -6.65
CA MET A 575 -4.86 8.59 -7.21
C MET A 575 -5.89 8.12 -6.18
N SER A 576 -6.23 8.99 -5.22
CA SER A 576 -7.23 8.67 -4.19
C SER A 576 -7.90 9.92 -3.65
N GLY A 577 -9.23 9.94 -3.66
CA GLY A 577 -10.02 11.03 -3.08
C GLY A 577 -9.75 11.30 -1.58
N ARG A 578 -9.21 10.33 -0.82
CA ARG A 578 -8.84 10.54 0.60
C ARG A 578 -7.64 11.48 0.78
N ARG A 579 -6.79 11.63 -0.23
CA ARG A 579 -5.58 12.49 -0.16
C ARG A 579 -5.90 13.98 -0.11
N SER A 580 -6.99 14.42 -0.76
CA SER A 580 -7.35 15.84 -0.82
C SER A 580 -7.63 16.42 0.56
N GLN A 581 -8.26 15.64 1.44
CA GLN A 581 -8.63 16.06 2.80
C GLN A 581 -7.40 16.20 3.71
N ALA A 582 -6.47 15.24 3.63
CA ALA A 582 -5.27 15.22 4.46
C ALA A 582 -4.32 16.40 4.16
N LEU A 583 -4.05 16.69 2.90
CA LEU A 583 -3.16 17.79 2.50
C LEU A 583 -3.81 19.16 2.72
N PHE A 584 -5.10 19.30 2.42
CA PHE A 584 -5.83 20.56 2.65
C PHE A 584 -5.80 20.99 4.12
N ALA A 585 -5.93 20.04 5.05
CA ALA A 585 -5.84 20.32 6.49
C ALA A 585 -4.48 20.91 6.93
N THR A 586 -3.43 20.72 6.12
CA THR A 586 -2.08 21.25 6.36
C THR A 586 -1.77 22.53 5.57
N GLY A 587 -2.69 23.01 4.73
CA GLY A 587 -2.45 24.16 3.84
C GLY A 587 -1.50 23.86 2.68
N ILE A 588 -1.16 22.58 2.45
CA ILE A 588 -0.26 22.14 1.39
C ILE A 588 -1.10 21.79 0.15
N VAL A 589 -0.68 22.29 -1.01
CA VAL A 589 -1.33 21.97 -2.30
C VAL A 589 -0.81 20.62 -2.79
N GLU A 590 -1.73 19.73 -3.18
CA GLU A 590 -1.38 18.45 -3.79
C GLU A 590 -0.56 18.66 -5.08
N PRO A 591 0.60 18.01 -5.22
CA PRO A 591 1.39 18.12 -6.43
C PRO A 591 0.68 17.43 -7.59
N GLY A 592 0.60 18.11 -8.74
CA GLY A 592 0.12 17.50 -9.98
C GLY A 592 1.14 16.53 -10.58
N ILE A 593 0.64 15.55 -11.34
CA ILE A 593 1.44 14.66 -12.18
C ILE A 593 2.00 15.48 -13.34
N ARG A 594 3.34 15.53 -13.52
CA ARG A 594 3.96 16.33 -14.59
C ARG A 594 4.82 15.48 -15.51
N LYS A 595 5.02 15.92 -16.75
CA LYS A 595 5.89 15.29 -17.76
C LYS A 595 7.32 15.07 -17.25
N ASN A 596 7.79 16.03 -16.45
CA ASN A 596 9.12 16.03 -15.84
C ASN A 596 9.08 15.62 -14.37
N MET A 597 7.92 15.21 -13.84
CA MET A 597 7.72 14.73 -12.48
C MET A 597 6.89 13.44 -12.45
N VAL A 598 7.61 12.34 -12.25
CA VAL A 598 7.16 11.03 -11.76
C VAL A 598 6.39 10.14 -12.73
N ARG A 599 6.95 8.93 -12.81
CA ARG A 599 6.89 8.07 -13.96
C ARG A 599 6.11 6.80 -13.71
N VAL A 600 5.97 6.28 -12.49
CA VAL A 600 5.36 4.95 -12.28
C VAL A 600 4.29 4.98 -11.21
N LEU A 601 3.07 4.56 -11.57
CA LEU A 601 1.86 4.51 -10.74
C LEU A 601 1.18 3.15 -10.90
N THR A 602 0.24 2.80 -10.02
CA THR A 602 -0.74 1.73 -10.28
C THR A 602 -2.06 2.30 -10.82
N ILE A 603 -2.80 1.50 -11.58
CA ILE A 603 -4.24 1.68 -11.83
C ILE A 603 -4.91 0.38 -11.43
N GLU A 604 -5.69 0.41 -10.35
CA GLU A 604 -6.17 -0.77 -9.64
C GLU A 604 -7.63 -0.67 -9.17
N PRO A 605 -8.61 -0.29 -10.01
CA PRO A 605 -10.00 -0.32 -9.58
C PRO A 605 -10.45 -1.72 -9.14
N GLY A 606 -11.44 -1.77 -8.25
CA GLY A 606 -12.01 -3.01 -7.76
C GLY A 606 -13.52 -2.95 -7.58
N TYR A 607 -14.10 -4.09 -7.21
CA TYR A 607 -15.47 -4.24 -6.75
C TYR A 607 -15.57 -5.46 -5.83
N TYR A 608 -16.17 -5.28 -4.65
CA TYR A 608 -16.15 -6.28 -3.59
C TYR A 608 -17.56 -6.51 -3.06
N LEU A 609 -18.08 -7.71 -3.30
CA LEU A 609 -19.42 -8.12 -2.88
C LEU A 609 -19.30 -9.07 -1.69
N THR A 610 -19.44 -8.51 -0.48
CA THR A 610 -19.24 -9.22 0.79
C THR A 610 -19.98 -10.55 0.84
N GLY A 611 -19.23 -11.63 1.15
CA GLY A 611 -19.78 -12.98 1.25
C GLY A 611 -19.98 -13.70 -0.08
N LYS A 612 -19.67 -13.06 -1.22
CA LYS A 612 -19.77 -13.67 -2.56
C LYS A 612 -18.41 -13.73 -3.26
N TYR A 613 -17.88 -12.57 -3.65
CA TYR A 613 -16.60 -12.47 -4.36
C TYR A 613 -16.07 -11.04 -4.41
N GLY A 614 -14.80 -10.88 -4.78
CA GLY A 614 -14.23 -9.59 -5.13
C GLY A 614 -13.38 -9.66 -6.39
N ILE A 615 -13.28 -8.53 -7.06
CA ILE A 615 -12.56 -8.34 -8.32
C ILE A 615 -11.68 -7.11 -8.15
N ARG A 616 -10.41 -7.21 -8.54
CA ARG A 616 -9.51 -6.05 -8.69
C ARG A 616 -8.62 -6.30 -9.89
N LEU A 617 -8.41 -5.26 -10.69
CA LEU A 617 -7.65 -5.33 -11.94
C LEU A 617 -6.58 -4.25 -11.94
N GLU A 618 -5.33 -4.69 -11.81
CA GLU A 618 -4.24 -3.77 -11.53
C GLU A 618 -3.07 -3.92 -12.48
N ASN A 619 -2.59 -2.76 -12.94
CA ASN A 619 -1.33 -2.65 -13.65
C ASN A 619 -0.49 -1.54 -13.03
N VAL A 620 0.81 -1.80 -12.93
CA VAL A 620 1.82 -0.75 -12.88
C VAL A 620 1.88 -0.08 -14.26
N VAL A 621 1.80 1.25 -14.28
CA VAL A 621 1.79 2.08 -15.48
C VAL A 621 2.84 3.18 -15.41
N LEU A 622 3.41 3.49 -16.57
CA LEU A 622 4.36 4.56 -16.80
C LEU A 622 3.64 5.82 -17.33
N VAL A 623 3.82 6.98 -16.71
CA VAL A 623 3.34 8.26 -17.26
C VAL A 623 4.18 8.65 -18.47
N VAL A 624 3.53 8.85 -19.62
CA VAL A 624 4.17 9.21 -20.89
C VAL A 624 3.51 10.45 -21.50
N GLU A 625 4.26 11.19 -22.31
CA GLU A 625 3.75 12.35 -23.04
C GLU A 625 2.82 11.90 -24.17
N SER A 626 1.67 12.55 -24.28
CA SER A 626 0.76 12.37 -25.41
C SER A 626 1.38 13.03 -26.66
N PRO A 627 1.34 12.37 -27.83
CA PRO A 627 1.76 12.98 -29.09
C PRO A 627 0.96 14.24 -29.48
N GLN A 628 -0.24 14.41 -28.90
CA GLN A 628 -1.13 15.53 -29.15
C GLN A 628 -1.30 16.33 -27.86
N GLY A 629 -0.95 17.61 -27.90
CA GLY A 629 -1.21 18.56 -26.82
C GLY A 629 -2.63 19.12 -26.85
N SER A 630 -2.87 20.18 -26.09
CA SER A 630 -4.12 20.94 -26.14
C SER A 630 -4.43 21.46 -27.55
N ARG A 631 -5.71 21.77 -27.84
CA ARG A 631 -6.15 22.32 -29.14
C ARG A 631 -5.49 23.66 -29.51
N ASP A 632 -5.06 24.42 -28.50
CA ASP A 632 -4.31 25.67 -28.65
C ASP A 632 -2.77 25.45 -28.62
N ALA A 633 -2.32 24.20 -28.51
CA ALA A 633 -0.91 23.78 -28.42
C ALA A 633 -0.11 24.39 -27.25
N ILE A 634 -0.77 24.99 -26.25
CA ILE A 634 -0.12 25.63 -25.11
C ILE A 634 0.24 24.62 -24.01
N THR A 635 -0.67 23.67 -23.74
CA THR A 635 -0.57 22.77 -22.60
C THR A 635 -0.22 21.35 -23.09
N PRO A 636 0.91 20.76 -22.64
CA PRO A 636 1.20 19.37 -22.89
C PRO A 636 0.17 18.45 -22.24
N PHE A 637 -0.10 17.32 -22.86
CA PHE A 637 -0.97 16.28 -22.33
C PHE A 637 -0.17 15.02 -22.05
N LEU A 638 -0.64 14.24 -21.09
CA LEU A 638 -0.03 13.02 -20.59
C LEU A 638 -1.01 11.86 -20.71
N GLY A 639 -0.50 10.65 -20.51
CA GLY A 639 -1.28 9.47 -20.19
C GLY A 639 -0.38 8.31 -19.77
N PHE A 640 -0.81 7.07 -20.01
CA PHE A 640 -0.19 5.89 -19.42
C PHE A 640 0.29 4.83 -20.43
N GLU A 641 1.46 4.25 -20.17
CA GLU A 641 2.00 3.05 -20.80
C GLU A 641 1.99 1.91 -19.76
N ALA A 642 1.34 0.78 -20.02
CA ALA A 642 1.39 -0.35 -19.09
C ALA A 642 2.80 -0.94 -18.99
N LEU A 643 3.31 -1.11 -17.77
CA LEU A 643 4.54 -1.85 -17.47
C LEU A 643 4.22 -3.31 -17.14
N THR A 644 3.13 -3.57 -16.43
CA THR A 644 2.61 -4.91 -16.20
C THR A 644 2.09 -5.50 -17.52
N LEU A 645 2.49 -6.73 -17.83
CA LEU A 645 2.20 -7.43 -19.08
C LEU A 645 1.55 -8.80 -18.82
N VAL A 646 0.46 -8.82 -18.05
CA VAL A 646 -0.32 -10.04 -17.76
C VAL A 646 -1.70 -9.92 -18.41
N PRO A 647 -2.21 -10.89 -19.19
CA PRO A 647 -3.51 -10.77 -19.84
C PRO A 647 -4.66 -10.56 -18.83
N PHE A 648 -5.67 -9.76 -19.21
CA PHE A 648 -7.00 -9.84 -18.59
C PHE A 648 -7.72 -11.10 -19.12
N GLN A 649 -8.37 -11.87 -18.25
CA GLN A 649 -8.92 -13.17 -18.62
C GLN A 649 -10.15 -13.00 -19.52
N ARG A 650 -10.07 -13.53 -20.75
CA ARG A 650 -11.06 -13.26 -21.80
C ARG A 650 -12.46 -13.78 -21.45
N ARG A 651 -12.56 -14.93 -20.78
CA ARG A 651 -13.84 -15.56 -20.40
C ARG A 651 -14.66 -14.76 -19.39
N LEU A 652 -14.05 -13.84 -18.65
CA LEU A 652 -14.73 -12.96 -17.68
C LEU A 652 -15.22 -11.65 -18.32
N ILE A 653 -14.90 -11.39 -19.59
CA ILE A 653 -15.23 -10.15 -20.28
C ILE A 653 -16.52 -10.34 -21.08
N ASP A 654 -17.56 -9.61 -20.70
CA ASP A 654 -18.75 -9.41 -21.53
C ASP A 654 -18.41 -8.40 -22.65
N VAL A 655 -17.98 -8.91 -23.79
CA VAL A 655 -17.59 -8.12 -24.96
C VAL A 655 -18.73 -7.24 -25.47
N ALA A 656 -19.99 -7.68 -25.32
CA ALA A 656 -21.15 -6.92 -25.77
C ALA A 656 -21.40 -5.67 -24.91
N ALA A 657 -20.92 -5.67 -23.66
CA ALA A 657 -21.02 -4.53 -22.76
C ALA A 657 -19.89 -3.49 -22.96
N LEU A 658 -18.80 -3.83 -23.67
CA LEU A 658 -17.69 -2.91 -23.95
C LEU A 658 -18.00 -1.99 -25.15
N ASP A 659 -17.55 -0.73 -25.07
CA ASP A 659 -17.50 0.13 -26.24
C ASP A 659 -16.33 -0.24 -27.16
N LYS A 660 -16.33 0.27 -28.39
CA LYS A 660 -15.34 -0.09 -29.41
C LYS A 660 -13.93 0.33 -28.99
N GLU A 661 -13.84 1.45 -28.30
CA GLU A 661 -12.62 2.02 -27.75
C GLU A 661 -12.01 1.10 -26.69
N ALA A 662 -12.82 0.56 -25.77
CA ALA A 662 -12.37 -0.36 -24.75
C ALA A 662 -11.94 -1.71 -25.34
N VAL A 663 -12.70 -2.25 -26.31
CA VAL A 663 -12.30 -3.47 -27.04
C VAL A 663 -10.95 -3.26 -27.71
N ALA A 664 -10.77 -2.16 -28.45
CA ALA A 664 -9.53 -1.86 -29.13
C ALA A 664 -8.34 -1.66 -28.16
N TRP A 665 -8.59 -1.10 -26.98
CA TRP A 665 -7.55 -0.98 -25.95
C TRP A 665 -7.15 -2.34 -25.40
N VAL A 666 -8.11 -3.21 -25.08
CA VAL A 666 -7.82 -4.56 -24.55
C VAL A 666 -7.07 -5.40 -25.57
N ASP A 667 -7.52 -5.41 -26.82
CA ASP A 667 -6.83 -6.12 -27.91
C ASP A 667 -5.41 -5.58 -28.12
N GLY A 668 -5.23 -4.26 -28.10
CA GLY A 668 -3.91 -3.63 -28.21
C GLY A 668 -3.00 -3.92 -27.01
N TYR A 669 -3.55 -4.01 -25.80
CA TYR A 669 -2.84 -4.42 -24.61
C TYR A 669 -2.41 -5.89 -24.70
N HIS A 670 -3.33 -6.79 -25.02
CA HIS A 670 -3.06 -8.22 -25.20
C HIS A 670 -2.03 -8.48 -26.31
N ALA A 671 -2.07 -7.73 -27.42
CA ALA A 671 -1.06 -7.82 -28.48
C ALA A 671 0.35 -7.47 -27.97
N LYS A 672 0.49 -6.43 -27.13
CA LYS A 672 1.77 -6.08 -26.50
C LYS A 672 2.24 -7.16 -25.54
N VAL A 673 1.35 -7.71 -24.72
CA VAL A 673 1.65 -8.84 -23.82
C VAL A 673 2.22 -10.01 -24.62
N ARG A 674 1.52 -10.40 -25.69
CA ARG A 674 1.96 -11.45 -26.62
C ARG A 674 3.34 -11.15 -27.17
N GLU A 675 3.55 -9.99 -27.77
CA GLU A 675 4.82 -9.62 -28.40
C GLU A 675 6.00 -9.71 -27.41
N HIS A 676 5.89 -9.05 -26.26
CA HIS A 676 7.00 -8.90 -25.33
C HIS A 676 7.33 -10.22 -24.61
N LEU A 677 6.31 -10.95 -24.14
CA LEU A 677 6.53 -12.21 -23.44
C LEU A 677 7.00 -13.32 -24.40
N LEU A 678 6.45 -13.40 -25.61
CA LEU A 678 6.91 -14.39 -26.59
C LEU A 678 8.33 -14.09 -27.08
N THR A 679 8.70 -12.82 -27.23
CA THR A 679 10.09 -12.44 -27.55
C THR A 679 11.06 -12.89 -26.46
N ARG A 680 10.69 -12.69 -25.19
CA ARG A 680 11.48 -13.18 -24.05
C ARG A 680 11.59 -14.70 -24.04
N LEU A 681 10.49 -15.41 -24.26
CA LEU A 681 10.49 -16.87 -24.35
C LEU A 681 11.31 -17.40 -25.52
N ALA A 682 11.28 -16.73 -26.68
CA ALA A 682 12.11 -17.09 -27.83
C ALA A 682 13.60 -16.97 -27.51
N PHE A 683 14.01 -15.89 -26.84
CA PHE A 683 15.38 -15.72 -26.37
C PHE A 683 15.80 -16.82 -25.38
N GLU A 684 14.94 -17.20 -24.43
CA GLU A 684 15.20 -18.33 -23.53
C GLU A 684 15.29 -19.68 -24.29
N ALA A 685 14.46 -19.86 -25.32
CA ALA A 685 14.47 -21.05 -26.17
C ALA A 685 15.79 -21.22 -26.94
N GLU A 686 16.36 -20.13 -27.45
CA GLU A 686 17.65 -20.15 -28.16
C GLU A 686 18.81 -20.56 -27.25
N LEU A 687 18.76 -20.18 -25.97
CA LEU A 687 19.82 -20.48 -25.01
C LEU A 687 19.79 -21.92 -24.48
N LYS A 688 18.60 -22.46 -24.21
CA LYS A 688 18.45 -23.74 -23.49
C LYS A 688 17.31 -24.64 -23.96
N GLY A 689 16.56 -24.24 -25.00
CA GLY A 689 15.31 -24.88 -25.40
C GLY A 689 14.15 -24.56 -24.44
N LEU A 690 12.90 -24.73 -24.91
CA LEU A 690 11.72 -24.61 -24.05
C LEU A 690 11.39 -25.95 -23.38
N SER A 691 11.30 -25.92 -22.05
CA SER A 691 10.76 -27.00 -21.24
C SER A 691 9.27 -27.23 -21.51
N VAL A 692 8.70 -28.30 -20.94
CA VAL A 692 7.25 -28.56 -21.00
C VAL A 692 6.47 -27.42 -20.35
N ALA A 693 6.92 -26.94 -19.18
CA ALA A 693 6.32 -25.81 -18.48
C ALA A 693 6.30 -24.55 -19.35
N ARG A 694 7.44 -24.18 -19.94
CA ARG A 694 7.54 -22.98 -20.79
C ARG A 694 6.75 -23.09 -22.09
N LYS A 695 6.59 -24.30 -22.65
CA LYS A 695 5.68 -24.53 -23.80
C LYS A 695 4.23 -24.30 -23.40
N ARG A 696 3.79 -24.79 -22.24
CA ARG A 696 2.47 -24.48 -21.68
C ARG A 696 2.29 -22.97 -21.52
N THR A 697 3.23 -22.28 -20.87
CA THR A 697 3.15 -20.82 -20.69
C THR A 697 2.99 -20.10 -22.02
N ARG A 698 3.79 -20.48 -23.04
CA ARG A 698 3.73 -19.92 -24.39
C ARG A 698 2.34 -20.11 -25.02
N ASP A 699 1.82 -21.32 -24.98
CA ASP A 699 0.56 -21.69 -25.62
C ASP A 699 -0.63 -21.03 -24.90
N TRP A 700 -0.55 -20.92 -23.57
CA TRP A 700 -1.47 -20.15 -22.75
C TRP A 700 -1.47 -18.66 -23.11
N ILE A 701 -0.29 -18.02 -23.21
CA ILE A 701 -0.18 -16.61 -23.60
C ILE A 701 -0.83 -16.40 -24.96
N LEU A 702 -0.57 -17.26 -25.95
CA LEU A 702 -1.18 -17.17 -27.27
C LEU A 702 -2.72 -17.19 -27.17
N ARG A 703 -3.28 -18.15 -26.44
CA ARG A 703 -4.74 -18.30 -26.24
C ARG A 703 -5.38 -17.09 -25.54
N GLU A 704 -4.78 -16.64 -24.43
CA GLU A 704 -5.33 -15.57 -23.59
C GLU A 704 -5.12 -14.17 -24.16
N THR A 705 -4.35 -14.05 -25.25
CA THR A 705 -4.11 -12.76 -25.95
C THR A 705 -4.72 -12.71 -27.36
N GLU A 706 -5.55 -13.70 -27.73
CA GLU A 706 -6.32 -13.61 -28.98
C GLU A 706 -7.32 -12.43 -28.92
N PRO A 707 -7.55 -11.71 -30.03
CA PRO A 707 -8.47 -10.58 -30.04
C PRO A 707 -9.88 -10.97 -29.57
N LEU A 708 -10.54 -10.06 -28.85
CA LEU A 708 -11.89 -10.28 -28.33
C LEU A 708 -12.92 -10.46 -29.46
N CYS A 709 -12.72 -9.81 -30.62
CA CYS A 709 -13.64 -9.88 -31.76
C CYS A 709 -13.74 -11.28 -32.41
N VAL A 710 -12.83 -12.21 -32.14
CA VAL A 710 -12.87 -13.57 -32.71
C VAL A 710 -13.92 -14.46 -32.02
N LEU A 711 -14.41 -14.07 -30.83
CA LEU A 711 -15.35 -14.87 -30.04
C LEU A 711 -16.81 -14.80 -30.53
N SER A 712 -17.16 -13.88 -31.44
CA SER A 712 -18.56 -13.73 -31.90
C SER A 712 -18.97 -14.73 -32.99
N THR A 713 -18.08 -15.61 -33.46
CA THR A 713 -18.35 -16.53 -34.59
C THR A 713 -18.50 -18.00 -34.21
N SER A 714 -18.47 -18.35 -32.92
CA SER A 714 -18.69 -19.73 -32.47
C SER A 714 -19.74 -19.80 -31.38
N VAL A 715 -21.00 -19.67 -31.79
CA VAL A 715 -22.13 -20.26 -31.05
C VAL A 715 -22.42 -21.59 -31.74
N PRO A 716 -22.41 -22.74 -31.03
CA PRO A 716 -22.93 -24.00 -31.55
C PRO A 716 -24.42 -23.92 -31.92
#